data_AF-A0A662ALE0-F1
#
_entry.id   AF-A0A662ALE0-F1
#
_cell.length_a   1.000
_cell.length_b   1.000
_cell.length_c   1.000
_cell.angle_alpha   90.00
_cell.angle_beta   90.00
_cell.angle_gamma   90.00
#
_symmetry.space_group_name_H-M   'P 1'
#
loop_
_entity.id
_entity.type
_entity.pdbx_description
1 polymer ?
#
loop_
_entity_poly.entity_id
_entity_poly.type
_entity_poly.pdbx_seq_one_letter_code
_entity_poly.pdbx_strand_id
1 'polypeptide(L)'
;MILLLTITLPAFGQTLTGIVRLGADGDPEGNVLINTGESIVYTASDGTYAVSVTAGTTISLRAVYAQFVVLEKTLTIVEGTNYMNFWFDPPAGRPFDFDNNFYETVEIGDQTWIAENLKATHFLDGSAIPNVLDHEAWFNLTTPGYCWHDNDPDTYKDEYGALYNWYTVNTEDICPIGWHVPSDNEWKTVEIFLGMTPEEADGRNYRGTDQGTQLKSTTHWADGKAGTDLYEFSALPGGDRRAEPVVLEFYGLNNIGTWWTSTEYDGSSAWFRFLHYDMEEVYREPPEKDFGFSIRCVSDNLPTINTAVVTNITENSAVSGGYDLDDCGTSILEKGICWSTSPNPTTDDNTTDDGTGIETFTSTLTSLQANTTYNVRAYATNSIGTSYGDEVSFTTYAVTDNDGNYYNSVTIGDQLWMAENLKTTKYNDNTDITLVTDQNTWNNLTTPGYCWYNNNQATYGNTYGALYNWYTVETGKLCPASWHVPSDEELKQLEMYLGMSQSEADKTSVRGTDEGGKLKETGLTHWNTPNAEATNESGFTALPGGRRYYKSSFTFMNIGDKAGWWSATWNSTTNAWSRSIVTGRGEVARGVSDAREGKSVRCLQHEIYVVKNTNDAGPGSLRKAIIDANTNPGNDEIVFDISTGTFTIQPLSPLPEITDPVIIDGYTQAGSQANTNPPTHPDGMNSVLLIEIDGSNAGVEPGLRITAGNCTVRGLVFNGFEGIGIALRTKGGNMLKGNYVGTNTSGTASVGFGNGEYGIEISGSNDNRISQNIVSGNGADSGSGLYSGIIMNNGSTGNQISVNYIGTNAAGTGALGNHWTGVEISGGASRNTIGSGNLISGNGFTGVSIIGASSSGNQVLNNLIGSNALGNVLISNADDCVQIADAPDNEISGNVLVGAGRAPYPVGNNGIEILGSSANGNTITGNYIGTNANNTTGLGNGFNGIQIKRDAHDNTIGPNNVISGNLADGILIETDAFTGETSADNNIVIGNLIGTSVNG
;
A
#
# COMPACT_ATOMS: atom_id res chain seq x y z
N MET A 1 -11.71 -55.36 18.79
CA MET A 1 -13.21 -55.29 18.75
C MET A 1 -13.76 -56.00 17.50
N ILE A 2 -14.96 -56.63 17.51
CA ILE A 2 -15.62 -57.17 16.30
C ILE A 2 -16.86 -56.31 15.98
N LEU A 3 -16.85 -55.62 14.84
CA LEU A 3 -17.93 -54.73 14.39
C LEU A 3 -18.63 -55.27 13.15
N LEU A 4 -19.95 -55.11 13.09
CA LEU A 4 -20.76 -55.36 11.89
C LEU A 4 -20.91 -54.04 11.13
N LEU A 5 -20.16 -53.88 10.04
CA LEU A 5 -20.23 -52.70 9.18
C LEU A 5 -21.33 -52.90 8.14
N THR A 6 -22.29 -51.97 8.08
CA THR A 6 -23.35 -51.98 7.06
C THR A 6 -23.23 -50.73 6.20
N ILE A 7 -22.95 -50.90 4.91
CA ILE A 7 -22.86 -49.82 3.92
C ILE A 7 -24.14 -49.85 3.10
N THR A 8 -24.90 -48.75 3.10
CA THR A 8 -26.07 -48.61 2.22
C THR A 8 -25.73 -47.64 1.11
N LEU A 9 -25.93 -48.08 -0.14
CA LEU A 9 -25.75 -47.25 -1.34
C LEU A 9 -27.13 -46.91 -1.91
N PRO A 10 -27.72 -45.74 -1.56
CA PRO A 10 -29.11 -45.44 -1.88
C PRO A 10 -29.37 -45.41 -3.39
N ALA A 11 -28.39 -44.99 -4.19
CA ALA A 11 -28.49 -44.91 -5.65
C ALA A 11 -28.63 -46.28 -6.34
N PHE A 12 -28.27 -47.39 -5.67
CA PHE A 12 -28.28 -48.74 -6.24
C PHE A 12 -29.21 -49.71 -5.49
N GLY A 13 -29.86 -49.28 -4.41
CA GLY A 13 -30.77 -50.11 -3.62
C GLY A 13 -30.12 -51.33 -2.96
N GLN A 14 -28.79 -51.31 -2.78
CA GLN A 14 -28.02 -52.41 -2.19
C GLN A 14 -27.47 -52.04 -0.81
N THR A 15 -27.43 -53.04 0.07
CA THR A 15 -26.82 -52.97 1.40
C THR A 15 -25.71 -54.02 1.46
N LEU A 16 -24.47 -53.56 1.66
CA LEU A 16 -23.31 -54.43 1.83
C LEU A 16 -23.02 -54.57 3.32
N THR A 17 -22.72 -55.79 3.77
CA THR A 17 -22.42 -56.07 5.17
C THR A 17 -21.06 -56.74 5.28
N GLY A 18 -20.17 -56.20 6.10
CA GLY A 18 -18.83 -56.73 6.35
C GLY A 18 -18.54 -56.80 7.85
N ILE A 19 -17.62 -57.68 8.24
CA ILE A 19 -17.14 -57.77 9.63
C ILE A 19 -15.76 -57.10 9.69
N VAL A 20 -15.62 -56.05 10.49
CA VAL A 20 -14.35 -55.35 10.71
C VAL A 20 -13.81 -55.75 12.08
N ARG A 21 -12.51 -56.12 12.13
CA ARG A 21 -11.78 -56.26 13.38
C ARG A 21 -10.96 -54.99 13.58
N LEU A 22 -11.11 -54.37 14.75
CA LEU A 22 -10.24 -53.26 15.15
C LEU A 22 -9.05 -53.79 15.94
N GLY A 23 -7.87 -53.28 15.61
CA GLY A 23 -6.61 -53.41 16.34
C GLY A 23 -6.54 -52.47 17.54
N ALA A 24 -5.38 -52.50 18.20
CA ALA A 24 -5.18 -51.90 19.52
C ALA A 24 -5.29 -50.36 19.57
N ASP A 25 -5.20 -49.69 18.43
CA ASP A 25 -5.11 -48.23 18.32
C ASP A 25 -6.46 -47.58 17.92
N GLY A 26 -7.52 -48.39 17.82
CA GLY A 26 -8.79 -47.99 17.20
C GLY A 26 -8.82 -48.10 15.67
N ASP A 27 -7.67 -48.39 15.04
CA ASP A 27 -7.56 -48.65 13.60
C ASP A 27 -7.92 -50.11 13.23
N PRO A 28 -8.46 -50.38 12.03
CA PRO A 28 -8.86 -51.73 11.62
C PRO A 28 -7.67 -52.66 11.38
N GLU A 29 -7.51 -53.70 12.22
CA GLU A 29 -6.54 -54.78 12.01
C GLU A 29 -7.12 -55.91 11.12
N GLY A 30 -6.55 -56.04 9.94
CA GLY A 30 -6.67 -57.24 9.10
C GLY A 30 -7.85 -57.27 8.13
N ASN A 31 -7.64 -58.01 7.03
CA ASN A 31 -8.49 -58.04 5.83
C ASN A 31 -9.97 -58.35 6.11
N VAL A 32 -10.86 -57.49 5.60
CA VAL A 32 -12.31 -57.77 5.50
C VAL A 32 -12.58 -58.54 4.21
N LEU A 33 -13.17 -59.74 4.33
CA LEU A 33 -13.69 -60.50 3.18
C LEU A 33 -15.16 -60.15 2.96
N ILE A 34 -15.47 -59.42 1.89
CA ILE A 34 -16.85 -59.17 1.46
C ILE A 34 -17.13 -60.11 0.28
N ASN A 35 -17.97 -61.11 0.49
CA ASN A 35 -18.38 -62.03 -0.56
C ASN A 35 -19.66 -61.51 -1.21
N THR A 36 -19.53 -60.75 -2.29
CA THR A 36 -20.65 -60.41 -3.17
C THR A 36 -20.68 -61.42 -4.30
N GLY A 37 -21.75 -62.20 -4.40
CA GLY A 37 -21.86 -63.37 -5.28
C GLY A 37 -21.57 -63.18 -6.78
N GLU A 38 -21.27 -61.97 -7.28
CA GLU A 38 -20.75 -61.75 -8.63
C GLU A 38 -19.75 -60.56 -8.60
N SER A 39 -18.45 -60.84 -8.83
CA SER A 39 -17.30 -59.92 -9.03
C SER A 39 -16.39 -59.62 -7.81
N ILE A 40 -15.08 -59.75 -8.03
CA ILE A 40 -13.97 -59.61 -7.05
C ILE A 40 -13.45 -58.17 -7.03
N VAL A 41 -13.21 -57.59 -5.84
CA VAL A 41 -12.41 -56.38 -5.64
C VAL A 41 -11.07 -56.78 -5.01
N TYR A 42 -9.95 -56.32 -5.61
CA TYR A 42 -8.58 -56.64 -5.20
C TYR A 42 -8.07 -55.72 -4.08
N THR A 43 -7.20 -56.26 -3.23
CA THR A 43 -6.44 -55.59 -2.15
C THR A 43 -5.11 -54.99 -2.65
N ALA A 44 -4.74 -53.81 -2.13
CA ALA A 44 -3.35 -53.33 -2.08
C ALA A 44 -2.85 -53.33 -0.62
N SER A 45 -1.54 -53.47 -0.42
CA SER A 45 -0.87 -53.71 0.87
C SER A 45 -0.77 -52.49 1.80
N ASP A 46 -1.46 -51.39 1.50
CA ASP A 46 -1.42 -50.13 2.25
C ASP A 46 -2.76 -49.78 2.93
N GLY A 47 -3.77 -50.67 2.88
CA GLY A 47 -5.03 -50.50 3.61
C GLY A 47 -6.07 -49.60 2.92
N THR A 48 -5.88 -49.19 1.66
CA THR A 48 -6.89 -48.38 0.95
C THR A 48 -8.04 -49.21 0.35
N TYR A 49 -9.28 -48.72 0.50
CA TYR A 49 -10.50 -49.28 -0.11
C TYR A 49 -10.97 -48.41 -1.27
N ALA A 50 -11.24 -48.99 -2.44
CA ALA A 50 -11.79 -48.26 -3.59
C ALA A 50 -13.20 -48.75 -3.92
N VAL A 51 -14.18 -47.84 -3.90
CA VAL A 51 -15.54 -48.06 -4.41
C VAL A 51 -15.81 -47.02 -5.48
N SER A 52 -16.07 -47.44 -6.72
CA SER A 52 -16.45 -46.50 -7.80
C SER A 52 -17.90 -46.08 -7.63
N VAL A 53 -18.11 -44.83 -7.21
CA VAL A 53 -19.41 -44.15 -7.18
C VAL A 53 -19.32 -42.79 -7.90
N THR A 54 -20.43 -42.34 -8.47
CA THR A 54 -20.50 -41.08 -9.23
C THR A 54 -20.46 -39.87 -8.28
N ALA A 55 -19.76 -38.79 -8.66
CA ALA A 55 -19.75 -37.53 -7.89
C ALA A 55 -21.19 -37.00 -7.67
N GLY A 56 -21.48 -36.55 -6.44
CA GLY A 56 -22.83 -36.17 -5.98
C GLY A 56 -23.61 -37.28 -5.27
N THR A 57 -23.06 -38.49 -5.15
CA THR A 57 -23.69 -39.60 -4.39
C THR A 57 -23.46 -39.43 -2.89
N THR A 58 -24.52 -39.52 -2.08
CA THR A 58 -24.42 -39.59 -0.61
C THR A 58 -24.32 -41.05 -0.15
N ILE A 59 -23.29 -41.36 0.62
CA ILE A 59 -23.08 -42.67 1.25
C ILE A 59 -23.43 -42.54 2.73
N SER A 60 -24.21 -43.49 3.24
CA SER A 60 -24.52 -43.62 4.67
C SER A 60 -23.81 -44.84 5.25
N LEU A 61 -22.99 -44.61 6.26
CA LEU A 61 -22.28 -45.65 7.01
C LEU A 61 -22.95 -45.86 8.36
N ARG A 62 -23.29 -47.11 8.66
CA ARG A 62 -23.93 -47.50 9.91
C ARG A 62 -23.15 -48.60 10.61
N ALA A 63 -22.73 -48.32 11.83
CA ALA A 63 -22.01 -49.26 12.70
C ALA A 63 -22.91 -49.70 13.85
N VAL A 64 -23.05 -51.02 14.05
CA VAL A 64 -23.94 -51.60 15.07
C VAL A 64 -23.16 -52.59 15.93
N TYR A 65 -23.23 -52.43 17.25
CA TYR A 65 -22.66 -53.37 18.23
C TYR A 65 -23.75 -53.88 19.16
N ALA A 66 -23.85 -55.21 19.33
CA ALA A 66 -24.78 -55.87 20.25
C ALA A 66 -26.22 -55.30 20.25
N GLN A 67 -26.78 -55.03 19.06
CA GLN A 67 -28.12 -54.47 18.80
C GLN A 67 -28.30 -52.95 19.03
N PHE A 68 -27.26 -52.21 19.42
CA PHE A 68 -27.28 -50.76 19.54
C PHE A 68 -26.58 -50.12 18.32
N VAL A 69 -27.21 -49.07 17.75
CA VAL A 69 -26.58 -48.24 16.72
C VAL A 69 -25.60 -47.32 17.43
N VAL A 70 -24.31 -47.50 17.15
CA VAL A 70 -23.25 -46.77 17.86
C VAL A 70 -22.80 -45.54 17.06
N LEU A 71 -23.05 -45.52 15.74
CA LEU A 71 -22.74 -44.38 14.89
C LEU A 71 -23.57 -44.39 13.58
N GLU A 72 -23.98 -43.20 13.12
CA GLU A 72 -24.53 -42.98 11.77
C GLU A 72 -23.97 -41.67 11.20
N LYS A 73 -23.20 -41.76 10.11
CA LYS A 73 -22.59 -40.60 9.43
C LYS A 73 -22.85 -40.66 7.93
N THR A 74 -23.04 -39.51 7.32
CA THR A 74 -23.26 -39.37 5.87
C THR A 74 -22.15 -38.56 5.23
N LEU A 75 -21.70 -38.97 4.05
CA LEU A 75 -20.74 -38.23 3.23
C LEU A 75 -21.25 -38.14 1.80
N THR A 76 -21.22 -36.93 1.25
CA THR A 76 -21.50 -36.68 -0.17
C THR A 76 -20.19 -36.60 -0.93
N ILE A 77 -20.02 -37.50 -1.90
CA ILE A 77 -18.75 -37.66 -2.63
C ILE A 77 -18.57 -36.53 -3.66
N VAL A 78 -17.45 -35.84 -3.59
CA VAL A 78 -17.00 -34.85 -4.59
C VAL A 78 -15.88 -35.42 -5.46
N GLU A 79 -15.58 -34.78 -6.60
CA GLU A 79 -14.55 -35.25 -7.53
C GLU A 79 -13.15 -35.16 -6.89
N GLY A 80 -12.44 -36.29 -6.75
CA GLY A 80 -11.15 -36.37 -6.06
C GLY A 80 -11.11 -37.44 -4.94
N THR A 81 -10.02 -37.46 -4.15
CA THR A 81 -9.90 -38.36 -3.00
C THR A 81 -10.73 -37.82 -1.83
N ASN A 82 -11.68 -38.62 -1.34
CA ASN A 82 -12.55 -38.25 -0.22
C ASN A 82 -12.13 -39.03 1.03
N TYR A 83 -11.98 -38.36 2.17
CA TYR A 83 -11.62 -38.97 3.45
C TYR A 83 -12.80 -38.92 4.42
N MET A 84 -13.01 -39.98 5.21
CA MET A 84 -13.95 -39.96 6.33
C MET A 84 -13.30 -40.59 7.56
N ASN A 85 -12.98 -39.75 8.53
CA ASN A 85 -12.41 -40.18 9.81
C ASN A 85 -13.54 -40.53 10.79
N PHE A 86 -13.33 -41.59 11.58
CA PHE A 86 -14.23 -42.04 12.63
C PHE A 86 -13.48 -42.11 13.95
N TRP A 87 -14.12 -41.64 15.02
CA TRP A 87 -13.72 -41.87 16.40
C TRP A 87 -14.87 -42.59 17.09
N PHE A 88 -14.56 -43.58 17.92
CA PHE A 88 -15.56 -44.31 18.70
C PHE A 88 -15.68 -43.67 20.08
N ASP A 89 -16.86 -43.20 20.44
CA ASP A 89 -17.17 -42.97 21.85
C ASP A 89 -17.54 -44.31 22.50
N PRO A 90 -16.77 -44.79 23.49
CA PRO A 90 -17.12 -45.98 24.24
C PRO A 90 -18.42 -45.78 25.03
N PRO A 91 -19.04 -46.85 25.53
CA PRO A 91 -20.31 -46.76 26.25
C PRO A 91 -20.21 -45.76 27.42
N ALA A 92 -20.93 -44.63 27.28
CA ALA A 92 -21.03 -43.52 28.22
C ALA A 92 -19.84 -42.54 28.37
N GLY A 93 -18.86 -42.51 27.44
CA GLY A 93 -17.77 -41.50 27.49
C GLY A 93 -16.75 -41.72 28.61
N ARG A 94 -16.68 -42.95 29.15
CA ARG A 94 -15.76 -43.35 30.22
C ARG A 94 -14.34 -43.61 29.67
N PRO A 95 -13.27 -43.19 30.37
CA PRO A 95 -11.90 -43.53 30.02
C PRO A 95 -11.66 -45.04 30.05
N PHE A 96 -10.79 -45.51 29.15
CA PHE A 96 -10.40 -46.91 29.06
C PHE A 96 -8.90 -47.07 28.78
N ASP A 97 -8.30 -48.10 29.37
CA ASP A 97 -6.89 -48.43 29.15
C ASP A 97 -6.70 -49.41 27.97
N PHE A 98 -5.45 -49.74 27.66
CA PHE A 98 -5.08 -50.68 26.59
C PHE A 98 -5.76 -52.07 26.74
N ASP A 99 -6.01 -52.49 27.98
CA ASP A 99 -6.64 -53.77 28.30
C ASP A 99 -8.17 -53.76 28.18
N ASN A 100 -8.76 -52.64 27.75
CA ASN A 100 -10.19 -52.40 27.69
C ASN A 100 -10.88 -52.44 29.07
N ASN A 101 -10.16 -52.08 30.14
CA ASN A 101 -10.82 -51.75 31.40
C ASN A 101 -11.45 -50.37 31.28
N PHE A 102 -12.72 -50.23 31.65
CA PHE A 102 -13.43 -48.94 31.67
C PHE A 102 -13.49 -48.43 33.11
N TYR A 103 -13.28 -47.13 33.28
CA TYR A 103 -13.25 -46.50 34.61
C TYR A 103 -14.34 -45.42 34.71
N GLU A 104 -15.04 -45.38 35.84
CA GLU A 104 -15.87 -44.23 36.20
C GLU A 104 -15.01 -42.99 36.45
N THR A 105 -15.61 -41.81 36.30
CA THR A 105 -14.93 -40.52 36.45
C THR A 105 -15.68 -39.59 37.37
N VAL A 106 -14.96 -38.66 37.98
CA VAL A 106 -15.52 -37.70 38.90
C VAL A 106 -14.83 -36.35 38.78
N GLU A 107 -15.60 -35.28 38.93
CA GLU A 107 -15.10 -33.91 38.90
C GLU A 107 -14.91 -33.40 40.34
N ILE A 108 -13.69 -32.95 40.67
CA ILE A 108 -13.34 -32.39 41.97
C ILE A 108 -12.59 -31.09 41.76
N GLY A 109 -13.24 -29.97 42.08
CA GLY A 109 -12.76 -28.64 41.68
C GLY A 109 -12.77 -28.52 40.15
N ASP A 110 -11.67 -28.04 39.58
CA ASP A 110 -11.51 -27.87 38.13
C ASP A 110 -10.83 -29.09 37.47
N GLN A 111 -10.71 -30.22 38.18
CA GLN A 111 -10.04 -31.42 37.70
C GLN A 111 -11.00 -32.61 37.61
N THR A 112 -10.90 -33.39 36.53
CA THR A 112 -11.63 -34.65 36.39
C THR A 112 -10.69 -35.82 36.65
N TRP A 113 -11.09 -36.72 37.54
CA TRP A 113 -10.32 -37.86 38.03
C TRP A 113 -11.02 -39.17 37.70
N ILE A 114 -10.28 -40.26 37.48
CA ILE A 114 -10.90 -41.60 37.50
C ILE A 114 -11.31 -41.92 38.94
N ALA A 115 -12.53 -42.43 39.11
CA ALA A 115 -13.14 -42.78 40.39
C ALA A 115 -12.75 -44.21 40.87
N GLU A 116 -11.98 -44.95 40.07
CA GLU A 116 -11.53 -46.30 40.38
C GLU A 116 -10.00 -46.43 40.28
N ASN A 117 -9.42 -47.32 41.08
CA ASN A 117 -7.98 -47.61 40.96
C ASN A 117 -7.69 -48.32 39.64
N LEU A 118 -6.57 -47.94 39.01
CA LEU A 118 -6.18 -48.52 37.72
C LEU A 118 -5.88 -50.02 37.83
N LYS A 119 -6.28 -50.80 36.82
CA LYS A 119 -6.06 -52.25 36.72
C LYS A 119 -5.45 -52.67 35.37
N ALA A 120 -4.73 -51.74 34.75
CA ALA A 120 -3.94 -51.95 33.54
C ALA A 120 -2.80 -52.95 33.77
N THR A 121 -2.52 -53.72 32.73
CA THR A 121 -1.48 -54.73 32.63
C THR A 121 -0.55 -54.49 31.43
N HIS A 122 -0.90 -53.51 30.59
CA HIS A 122 -0.11 -52.98 29.49
C HIS A 122 -0.05 -51.46 29.57
N PHE A 123 1.03 -50.87 29.05
CA PHE A 123 1.11 -49.46 28.75
C PHE A 123 0.27 -49.12 27.50
N LEU A 124 0.05 -47.82 27.25
CA LEU A 124 -0.70 -47.32 26.09
C LEU A 124 -0.09 -47.73 24.74
N ASP A 125 1.23 -47.92 24.68
CA ASP A 125 1.93 -48.42 23.49
C ASP A 125 1.75 -49.94 23.27
N GLY A 126 1.00 -50.61 24.15
CA GLY A 126 0.73 -52.03 24.15
C GLY A 126 1.84 -52.90 24.71
N SER A 127 2.93 -52.33 25.21
CA SER A 127 3.96 -53.09 25.88
C SER A 127 3.45 -53.60 27.23
N ALA A 128 3.69 -54.89 27.50
CA ALA A 128 3.23 -55.53 28.73
C ALA A 128 4.02 -55.02 29.93
N ILE A 129 3.30 -54.64 31.00
CA ILE A 129 3.91 -54.37 32.29
C ILE A 129 4.26 -55.74 32.90
N PRO A 130 5.48 -55.98 33.40
CA PRO A 130 5.82 -57.25 34.03
C PRO A 130 4.97 -57.53 35.28
N ASN A 131 4.24 -58.65 35.28
CA ASN A 131 3.58 -59.15 36.49
C ASN A 131 4.60 -59.89 37.36
N VAL A 132 5.06 -59.26 38.45
CA VAL A 132 6.17 -59.78 39.28
C VAL A 132 5.61 -60.30 40.60
N LEU A 133 5.40 -61.62 40.69
CA LEU A 133 4.78 -62.25 41.86
C LEU A 133 5.78 -62.58 42.98
N ASP A 134 7.04 -62.84 42.63
CA ASP A 134 8.08 -63.23 43.58
C ASP A 134 8.58 -62.04 44.40
N HIS A 135 8.62 -62.21 45.72
CA HIS A 135 9.00 -61.17 46.67
C HIS A 135 10.43 -60.65 46.47
N GLU A 136 11.42 -61.55 46.31
CA GLU A 136 12.82 -61.14 46.14
C GLU A 136 13.03 -60.46 44.77
N ALA A 137 12.32 -60.90 43.74
CA ALA A 137 12.34 -60.28 42.41
C ALA A 137 11.73 -58.87 42.43
N TRP A 138 10.62 -58.67 43.16
CA TRP A 138 9.99 -57.35 43.34
C TRP A 138 10.91 -56.40 44.09
N PHE A 139 11.50 -56.85 45.20
CA PHE A 139 12.38 -56.03 46.05
C PHE A 139 13.58 -55.44 45.30
N ASN A 140 14.12 -56.17 44.32
CA ASN A 140 15.27 -55.71 43.52
C ASN A 140 14.84 -55.05 42.20
N LEU A 141 13.55 -54.82 41.99
CA LEU A 141 13.01 -54.36 40.72
C LEU A 141 13.27 -52.86 40.54
N THR A 142 14.02 -52.52 39.50
CA THR A 142 14.33 -51.13 39.09
C THR A 142 13.70 -50.79 37.73
N THR A 143 12.73 -51.60 37.32
CA THR A 143 11.99 -51.52 36.07
C THR A 143 10.50 -51.60 36.36
N PRO A 144 9.62 -51.28 35.40
CA PRO A 144 8.18 -51.41 35.60
C PRO A 144 7.76 -52.79 36.12
N GLY A 145 6.79 -52.80 37.03
CA GLY A 145 6.21 -53.98 37.61
C GLY A 145 4.84 -53.70 38.21
N TYR A 146 3.96 -54.69 38.15
CA TYR A 146 2.66 -54.68 38.82
C TYR A 146 2.34 -56.03 39.46
N CYS A 147 1.40 -56.01 40.41
CA CYS A 147 0.76 -57.19 40.96
C CYS A 147 -0.63 -56.84 41.50
N TRP A 148 -1.43 -57.84 41.86
CA TRP A 148 -2.64 -57.64 42.67
C TRP A 148 -2.36 -57.99 44.13
N HIS A 149 -3.17 -57.45 45.04
CA HIS A 149 -3.04 -57.79 46.47
C HIS A 149 -3.06 -59.32 46.67
N ASP A 150 -2.22 -59.83 47.58
CA ASP A 150 -1.99 -61.27 47.82
C ASP A 150 -1.67 -62.11 46.57
N ASN A 151 -1.27 -61.47 45.48
CA ASN A 151 -1.10 -62.09 44.16
C ASN A 151 -2.37 -62.82 43.64
N ASP A 152 -3.57 -62.37 44.04
CA ASP A 152 -4.86 -62.99 43.69
C ASP A 152 -5.73 -62.06 42.81
N PRO A 153 -5.62 -62.15 41.46
CA PRO A 153 -6.43 -61.34 40.55
C PRO A 153 -7.91 -61.70 40.59
N ASP A 154 -8.29 -62.95 40.87
CA ASP A 154 -9.69 -63.38 40.82
C ASP A 154 -10.50 -62.70 41.94
N THR A 155 -9.86 -62.42 43.07
CA THR A 155 -10.47 -61.73 44.21
C THR A 155 -10.31 -60.21 44.13
N TYR A 156 -9.11 -59.70 43.82
CA TYR A 156 -8.79 -58.29 44.09
C TYR A 156 -8.76 -57.37 42.87
N LYS A 157 -8.64 -57.90 41.64
CA LYS A 157 -8.46 -57.08 40.43
C LYS A 157 -9.60 -56.08 40.22
N ASP A 158 -10.82 -56.57 40.22
CA ASP A 158 -11.98 -55.75 39.86
C ASP A 158 -12.46 -54.86 41.01
N GLU A 159 -12.14 -55.21 42.25
CA GLU A 159 -12.55 -54.46 43.44
C GLU A 159 -11.53 -53.39 43.83
N TYR A 160 -10.23 -53.71 43.92
CA TYR A 160 -9.22 -52.79 44.48
C TYR A 160 -8.24 -52.24 43.45
N GLY A 161 -8.23 -52.78 42.22
CA GLY A 161 -7.25 -52.47 41.20
C GLY A 161 -5.90 -53.17 41.42
N ALA A 162 -4.90 -52.78 40.65
CA ALA A 162 -3.54 -53.30 40.78
C ALA A 162 -2.65 -52.38 41.62
N LEU A 163 -1.54 -52.94 42.09
CA LEU A 163 -0.46 -52.26 42.80
C LEU A 163 0.76 -52.21 41.88
N TYR A 164 1.28 -51.00 41.66
CA TYR A 164 2.38 -50.72 40.73
C TYR A 164 3.56 -50.15 41.48
N ASN A 165 4.78 -50.46 41.05
CA ASN A 165 5.95 -49.72 41.49
C ASN A 165 6.06 -48.35 40.79
N TRP A 166 6.88 -47.45 41.32
CA TRP A 166 6.99 -46.10 40.75
C TRP A 166 7.69 -46.09 39.38
N TYR A 167 8.50 -47.10 39.08
CA TYR A 167 9.11 -47.24 37.74
C TYR A 167 8.06 -47.45 36.65
N THR A 168 6.90 -48.03 36.98
CA THR A 168 5.73 -48.09 36.07
C THR A 168 5.08 -46.72 35.91
N VAL A 169 5.05 -45.90 36.96
CA VAL A 169 4.46 -44.55 36.92
C VAL A 169 5.29 -43.59 36.06
N ASN A 170 6.61 -43.68 36.17
CA ASN A 170 7.57 -42.79 35.50
C ASN A 170 7.71 -43.03 33.98
N THR A 171 6.87 -43.87 33.37
CA THR A 171 6.79 -43.98 31.91
C THR A 171 5.79 -43.00 31.31
N GLU A 172 4.90 -42.41 32.11
CA GLU A 172 3.80 -41.51 31.70
C GLU A 172 2.72 -42.14 30.79
N ASP A 173 2.92 -43.39 30.33
CA ASP A 173 2.06 -44.08 29.36
C ASP A 173 1.12 -45.13 29.98
N ILE A 174 0.84 -45.08 31.29
CA ILE A 174 0.00 -46.10 31.95
C ILE A 174 -1.49 -45.74 32.02
N CYS A 175 -1.83 -44.45 32.01
CA CYS A 175 -3.21 -44.00 32.11
C CYS A 175 -3.96 -44.14 30.77
N PRO A 176 -5.31 -44.11 30.79
CA PRO A 176 -6.12 -44.03 29.57
C PRO A 176 -5.71 -42.86 28.65
N ILE A 177 -5.98 -42.98 27.34
CA ILE A 177 -5.71 -41.89 26.38
C ILE A 177 -6.45 -40.60 26.81
N GLY A 178 -5.72 -39.47 26.90
CA GLY A 178 -6.23 -38.18 27.37
C GLY A 178 -6.25 -38.03 28.90
N TRP A 179 -5.52 -38.90 29.60
CA TRP A 179 -5.38 -38.91 31.05
C TRP A 179 -3.93 -39.23 31.42
N HIS A 180 -3.46 -38.71 32.56
CA HIS A 180 -2.11 -38.97 33.05
C HIS A 180 -2.10 -39.27 34.56
N VAL A 181 -0.98 -39.78 35.06
CA VAL A 181 -0.79 -39.99 36.51
C VAL A 181 -0.57 -38.61 37.15
N PRO A 182 -1.41 -38.19 38.11
CA PRO A 182 -1.38 -36.84 38.67
C PRO A 182 -0.03 -36.56 39.32
N SER A 183 0.46 -35.36 39.08
CA SER A 183 1.58 -34.78 39.80
C SER A 183 1.21 -34.52 41.27
N ASP A 184 2.22 -34.29 42.09
CA ASP A 184 2.03 -33.88 43.47
C ASP A 184 1.30 -32.53 43.57
N ASN A 185 1.48 -31.64 42.60
CA ASN A 185 0.75 -30.36 42.56
C ASN A 185 -0.73 -30.56 42.27
N GLU A 186 -1.10 -31.47 41.36
CA GLU A 186 -2.51 -31.74 41.06
C GLU A 186 -3.24 -32.38 42.24
N TRP A 187 -2.58 -33.29 42.96
CA TRP A 187 -3.11 -33.77 44.23
C TRP A 187 -3.32 -32.65 45.24
N LYS A 188 -2.39 -31.68 45.34
CA LYS A 188 -2.54 -30.52 46.23
C LYS A 188 -3.72 -29.64 45.81
N THR A 189 -3.96 -29.46 44.51
CA THR A 189 -5.11 -28.70 44.00
C THR A 189 -6.43 -29.27 44.53
N VAL A 190 -6.60 -30.60 44.47
CA VAL A 190 -7.78 -31.28 45.03
C VAL A 190 -7.85 -31.10 46.55
N GLU A 191 -6.75 -31.33 47.27
CA GLU A 191 -6.72 -31.19 48.73
C GLU A 191 -7.11 -29.77 49.20
N ILE A 192 -6.66 -28.75 48.47
CA ILE A 192 -7.01 -27.34 48.72
C ILE A 192 -8.49 -27.10 48.45
N PHE A 193 -9.03 -27.62 47.34
CA PHE A 193 -10.46 -27.54 47.04
C PHE A 193 -11.33 -28.18 48.13
N LEU A 194 -10.87 -29.30 48.72
CA LEU A 194 -11.54 -29.99 49.83
C LEU A 194 -11.42 -29.25 51.18
N GLY A 195 -10.77 -28.08 51.21
CA GLY A 195 -10.73 -27.19 52.37
C GLY A 195 -9.37 -27.11 53.08
N MET A 196 -8.30 -27.69 52.53
CA MET A 196 -6.94 -27.51 53.03
C MET A 196 -6.40 -26.13 52.61
N THR A 197 -5.58 -25.47 53.44
CA THR A 197 -4.86 -24.25 53.00
C THR A 197 -3.66 -24.60 52.11
N PRO A 198 -3.21 -23.71 51.20
CA PRO A 198 -2.00 -23.95 50.41
C PRO A 198 -0.77 -24.31 51.26
N GLU A 199 -0.60 -23.66 52.41
CA GLU A 199 0.52 -23.94 53.33
C GLU A 199 0.43 -25.33 53.97
N GLU A 200 -0.76 -25.79 54.34
CA GLU A 200 -0.99 -27.15 54.84
C GLU A 200 -0.77 -28.20 53.73
N ALA A 201 -1.20 -27.90 52.51
CA ALA A 201 -1.05 -28.75 51.33
C ALA A 201 0.41 -28.93 50.90
N ASP A 202 1.34 -28.07 51.32
CA ASP A 202 2.78 -28.27 51.11
C ASP A 202 3.45 -29.08 52.24
N GLY A 203 2.77 -29.30 53.36
CA GLY A 203 3.28 -30.01 54.53
C GLY A 203 3.65 -31.48 54.30
N ARG A 204 4.20 -32.17 55.31
CA ARG A 204 4.43 -33.62 55.27
C ARG A 204 3.74 -34.31 56.43
N ASN A 205 3.63 -35.63 56.36
CA ASN A 205 2.86 -36.46 57.29
C ASN A 205 1.35 -36.20 57.18
N TYR A 206 0.57 -36.56 58.21
CA TYR A 206 -0.87 -36.31 58.27
C TYR A 206 -1.14 -34.80 58.27
N ARG A 207 -2.02 -34.37 57.37
CA ARG A 207 -2.32 -32.98 57.09
C ARG A 207 -3.76 -32.78 56.61
N GLY A 208 -4.28 -31.59 56.85
CA GLY A 208 -5.71 -31.31 56.75
C GLY A 208 -6.47 -31.63 58.04
N THR A 209 -7.78 -31.55 57.96
CA THR A 209 -8.71 -31.78 59.08
C THR A 209 -9.59 -32.99 58.86
N ASP A 210 -10.13 -33.15 57.65
CA ASP A 210 -11.09 -34.20 57.32
C ASP A 210 -11.05 -34.61 55.83
N GLN A 211 -10.09 -34.10 55.05
CA GLN A 211 -9.97 -34.38 53.61
C GLN A 211 -9.82 -35.87 53.31
N GLY A 212 -9.16 -36.62 54.19
CA GLY A 212 -9.09 -38.08 54.07
C GLY A 212 -10.46 -38.73 54.24
N THR A 213 -11.27 -38.29 55.20
CA THR A 213 -12.66 -38.74 55.37
C THR A 213 -13.53 -38.40 54.15
N GLN A 214 -13.33 -37.23 53.55
CA GLN A 214 -14.07 -36.79 52.36
C GLN A 214 -13.76 -37.64 51.12
N LEU A 215 -12.52 -38.13 50.97
CA LEU A 215 -12.08 -38.96 49.84
C LEU A 215 -12.39 -40.45 50.01
N LYS A 216 -12.30 -40.98 51.24
CA LYS A 216 -12.52 -42.40 51.56
C LYS A 216 -13.90 -42.88 51.08
N SER A 217 -13.95 -44.05 50.44
CA SER A 217 -15.20 -44.71 50.05
C SER A 217 -16.14 -44.95 51.23
N THR A 218 -17.45 -45.00 50.96
CA THR A 218 -18.49 -45.28 51.97
C THR A 218 -18.52 -46.74 52.47
N THR A 219 -17.69 -47.62 51.91
CA THR A 219 -17.65 -49.06 52.19
C THR A 219 -16.22 -49.59 52.24
N HIS A 220 -16.03 -50.86 52.63
CA HIS A 220 -14.75 -51.63 52.68
C HIS A 220 -13.74 -51.25 53.79
N TRP A 221 -13.78 -50.04 54.33
CA TRP A 221 -12.91 -49.65 55.45
C TRP A 221 -13.23 -50.39 56.75
N ALA A 222 -12.20 -50.87 57.45
CA ALA A 222 -12.30 -51.64 58.69
C ALA A 222 -13.00 -50.88 59.83
N ASP A 223 -13.46 -51.62 60.83
CA ASP A 223 -14.09 -51.11 62.06
C ASP A 223 -15.28 -50.14 61.87
N GLY A 224 -15.93 -50.19 60.69
CA GLY A 224 -17.04 -49.28 60.35
C GLY A 224 -16.60 -47.82 60.17
N LYS A 225 -15.32 -47.59 59.88
CA LYS A 225 -14.71 -46.26 59.70
C LYS A 225 -14.62 -45.83 58.23
N ALA A 226 -15.65 -46.17 57.46
CA ALA A 226 -15.80 -45.70 56.08
C ALA A 226 -15.87 -44.16 56.02
N GLY A 227 -15.42 -43.61 54.90
CA GLY A 227 -15.49 -42.18 54.64
C GLY A 227 -16.89 -41.73 54.27
N THR A 228 -17.02 -40.42 54.03
CA THR A 228 -18.25 -39.83 53.49
C THR A 228 -18.32 -39.93 51.98
N ASP A 229 -17.18 -40.10 51.31
CA ASP A 229 -17.05 -40.11 49.86
C ASP A 229 -17.77 -38.92 49.21
N LEU A 230 -17.57 -37.74 49.81
CA LEU A 230 -18.41 -36.56 49.58
C LEU A 230 -18.43 -36.12 48.12
N TYR A 231 -17.33 -36.37 47.41
CA TYR A 231 -17.13 -36.05 46.01
C TYR A 231 -16.94 -37.29 45.16
N GLU A 232 -17.46 -38.45 45.60
CA GLU A 232 -17.49 -39.70 44.82
C GLU A 232 -16.11 -40.19 44.30
N PHE A 233 -15.01 -39.71 44.90
CA PHE A 233 -13.66 -40.15 44.58
C PHE A 233 -13.46 -41.65 44.83
N SER A 234 -14.26 -42.25 45.72
CA SER A 234 -14.33 -43.68 45.96
C SER A 234 -12.96 -44.27 46.33
N ALA A 235 -12.19 -43.61 47.19
CA ALA A 235 -10.89 -44.11 47.62
C ALA A 235 -11.04 -45.42 48.43
N LEU A 236 -10.72 -46.54 47.79
CA LEU A 236 -10.79 -47.88 48.38
C LEU A 236 -9.51 -48.26 49.13
N PRO A 237 -9.63 -49.01 50.25
CA PRO A 237 -8.50 -49.44 51.06
C PRO A 237 -7.79 -50.69 50.50
N GLY A 238 -7.22 -50.56 49.31
CA GLY A 238 -6.57 -51.66 48.57
C GLY A 238 -5.25 -52.17 49.14
N GLY A 239 -4.76 -51.58 50.22
CA GLY A 239 -3.48 -51.95 50.83
C GLY A 239 -2.27 -51.42 50.04
N ASP A 240 -1.11 -51.99 50.34
CA ASP A 240 0.14 -51.77 49.64
C ASP A 240 0.93 -53.09 49.50
N ARG A 241 1.92 -53.08 48.60
CA ARG A 241 2.99 -54.08 48.57
C ARG A 241 4.27 -53.46 49.07
N ARG A 242 4.90 -54.09 50.05
CA ARG A 242 6.08 -53.55 50.75
C ARG A 242 7.35 -54.29 50.37
N ALA A 243 8.45 -53.54 50.39
CA ALA A 243 9.81 -54.04 50.31
C ALA A 243 10.35 -54.56 51.68
N GLU A 244 9.47 -55.12 52.51
CA GLU A 244 9.78 -55.59 53.88
C GLU A 244 9.83 -57.13 53.95
N PRO A 245 10.47 -57.78 54.95
CA PRO A 245 10.64 -59.23 54.98
C PRO A 245 9.32 -60.00 54.74
N VAL A 246 9.34 -61.06 53.92
CA VAL A 246 8.25 -61.94 53.41
C VAL A 246 6.99 -62.09 54.30
N VAL A 247 7.11 -61.98 55.62
CA VAL A 247 6.00 -62.00 56.58
C VAL A 247 5.04 -60.81 56.50
N LEU A 248 5.38 -59.71 55.81
CA LEU A 248 4.55 -58.51 55.63
C LEU A 248 4.51 -58.01 54.18
N GLU A 249 4.66 -58.91 53.20
CA GLU A 249 4.75 -58.57 51.77
C GLU A 249 3.55 -57.75 51.26
N PHE A 250 2.34 -58.15 51.64
CA PHE A 250 1.11 -57.41 51.40
C PHE A 250 0.55 -56.91 52.73
N TYR A 251 0.19 -55.64 52.80
CA TYR A 251 -0.23 -55.04 54.06
C TYR A 251 -1.44 -54.11 53.89
N GLY A 252 -2.27 -54.11 54.93
CA GLY A 252 -3.22 -53.03 55.14
C GLY A 252 -4.49 -53.09 54.28
N LEU A 253 -4.81 -54.21 53.64
CA LEU A 253 -6.12 -54.41 53.03
C LEU A 253 -7.23 -54.05 54.03
N ASN A 254 -8.22 -53.27 53.59
CA ASN A 254 -9.29 -52.69 54.40
C ASN A 254 -8.87 -51.63 55.43
N ASN A 255 -7.58 -51.42 55.66
CA ASN A 255 -7.05 -50.46 56.64
C ASN A 255 -6.41 -49.22 56.00
N ILE A 256 -5.84 -49.35 54.79
CA ILE A 256 -5.11 -48.28 54.10
C ILE A 256 -5.45 -48.22 52.62
N GLY A 257 -5.46 -47.00 52.06
CA GLY A 257 -5.47 -46.75 50.62
C GLY A 257 -4.24 -45.93 50.24
N THR A 258 -3.57 -46.31 49.16
CA THR A 258 -2.29 -45.71 48.74
C THR A 258 -2.28 -45.39 47.26
N TRP A 259 -1.79 -44.20 46.89
CA TRP A 259 -1.73 -43.75 45.50
C TRP A 259 -0.41 -43.09 45.17
N TRP A 260 0.20 -43.52 44.06
CA TRP A 260 1.37 -42.84 43.51
C TRP A 260 1.01 -41.47 42.91
N THR A 261 1.98 -40.57 42.91
CA THR A 261 2.03 -39.39 42.03
C THR A 261 3.14 -39.56 40.99
N SER A 262 3.06 -38.84 39.87
CA SER A 262 4.13 -38.79 38.86
C SER A 262 5.36 -38.00 39.32
N THR A 263 5.27 -37.25 40.43
CA THR A 263 6.34 -36.37 40.88
C THR A 263 7.43 -37.11 41.67
N GLU A 264 8.61 -37.20 41.07
CA GLU A 264 9.83 -37.67 41.73
C GLU A 264 10.23 -36.72 42.88
N TYR A 265 10.59 -37.28 44.04
CA TYR A 265 11.17 -36.50 45.14
C TYR A 265 12.70 -36.45 45.02
N ASP A 266 13.30 -37.62 44.78
CA ASP A 266 14.71 -37.80 44.46
C ASP A 266 14.95 -39.13 43.72
N GLY A 267 16.21 -39.46 43.44
CA GLY A 267 16.57 -40.66 42.70
C GLY A 267 16.05 -41.98 43.30
N SER A 268 15.74 -42.02 44.60
CA SER A 268 15.28 -43.22 45.34
C SER A 268 13.80 -43.20 45.73
N SER A 269 13.17 -42.03 45.77
CA SER A 269 11.84 -41.86 46.36
C SER A 269 10.93 -40.95 45.51
N ALA A 270 9.63 -41.14 45.64
CA ALA A 270 8.62 -40.36 44.92
C ALA A 270 7.41 -40.06 45.80
N TRP A 271 6.67 -38.99 45.51
CA TRP A 271 5.54 -38.60 46.34
C TRP A 271 4.35 -39.54 46.17
N PHE A 272 3.66 -39.84 47.28
CA PHE A 272 2.42 -40.61 47.30
C PHE A 272 1.35 -39.95 48.18
N ARG A 273 0.13 -40.48 48.13
CA ARG A 273 -0.95 -40.19 49.08
C ARG A 273 -1.35 -41.46 49.82
N PHE A 274 -1.59 -41.32 51.12
CA PHE A 274 -1.99 -42.41 51.99
C PHE A 274 -3.17 -42.00 52.86
N LEU A 275 -4.17 -42.87 52.92
CA LEU A 275 -5.34 -42.74 53.79
C LEU A 275 -5.41 -43.93 54.74
N HIS A 276 -5.67 -43.68 56.02
CA HIS A 276 -5.81 -44.73 57.04
C HIS A 276 -7.25 -44.81 57.56
N TYR A 277 -7.68 -46.00 57.99
CA TYR A 277 -9.06 -46.22 58.42
C TYR A 277 -9.47 -45.37 59.62
N ASP A 278 -8.57 -45.17 60.59
CA ASP A 278 -8.87 -44.42 61.83
C ASP A 278 -8.46 -42.93 61.81
N MET A 279 -7.88 -42.44 60.71
CA MET A 279 -7.48 -41.04 60.54
C MET A 279 -8.45 -40.30 59.62
N GLU A 280 -8.63 -39.00 59.84
CA GLU A 280 -9.50 -38.13 59.03
C GLU A 280 -8.67 -37.28 58.04
N GLU A 281 -7.37 -37.14 58.31
CA GLU A 281 -6.38 -36.42 57.53
C GLU A 281 -5.80 -37.23 56.36
N VAL A 282 -5.21 -36.54 55.39
CA VAL A 282 -4.44 -37.16 54.29
C VAL A 282 -2.97 -37.24 54.71
N TYR A 283 -2.30 -38.35 54.44
CA TYR A 283 -0.85 -38.48 54.68
C TYR A 283 -0.07 -38.31 53.37
N ARG A 284 1.03 -37.56 53.43
CA ARG A 284 1.97 -37.39 52.33
C ARG A 284 3.42 -37.46 52.83
N GLU A 285 4.21 -38.34 52.23
CA GLU A 285 5.67 -38.43 52.33
C GLU A 285 6.22 -38.98 51.00
N PRO A 286 7.54 -39.02 50.78
CA PRO A 286 8.14 -39.68 49.63
C PRO A 286 8.70 -41.06 50.02
N PRO A 287 7.93 -42.16 49.89
CA PRO A 287 8.42 -43.53 50.10
C PRO A 287 9.39 -43.98 48.99
N GLU A 288 10.05 -45.11 49.20
CA GLU A 288 10.92 -45.76 48.22
C GLU A 288 10.14 -46.21 46.96
N LYS A 289 10.78 -46.11 45.79
CA LYS A 289 10.16 -46.38 44.48
C LYS A 289 9.79 -47.85 44.22
N ASP A 290 10.23 -48.75 45.09
CA ASP A 290 9.96 -50.19 45.04
C ASP A 290 8.67 -50.61 45.75
N PHE A 291 7.96 -49.70 46.42
CA PHE A 291 6.62 -49.98 46.95
C PHE A 291 5.60 -50.18 45.83
N GLY A 292 4.65 -51.09 46.04
CA GLY A 292 3.49 -51.25 45.16
C GLY A 292 2.28 -50.48 45.70
N PHE A 293 1.88 -49.41 45.02
CA PHE A 293 0.69 -48.62 45.35
C PHE A 293 -0.28 -48.55 44.17
N SER A 294 -1.54 -48.21 44.44
CA SER A 294 -2.52 -48.00 43.38
C SER A 294 -2.21 -46.71 42.59
N ILE A 295 -2.83 -46.60 41.41
CA ILE A 295 -2.77 -45.42 40.57
C ILE A 295 -4.19 -44.88 40.36
N ARG A 296 -4.30 -43.56 40.38
CA ARG A 296 -5.43 -42.79 39.86
C ARG A 296 -4.90 -41.91 38.73
N CYS A 297 -5.74 -41.61 37.75
CA CYS A 297 -5.43 -40.75 36.62
C CYS A 297 -6.32 -39.51 36.65
N VAL A 298 -5.79 -38.39 36.16
CA VAL A 298 -6.50 -37.10 35.99
C VAL A 298 -6.53 -36.73 34.50
N SER A 299 -7.59 -36.06 34.05
CA SER A 299 -7.80 -35.73 32.64
C SER A 299 -6.90 -34.59 32.17
N ASP A 300 -6.37 -34.70 30.94
CA ASP A 300 -5.60 -33.64 30.29
C ASP A 300 -6.50 -32.47 29.84
N ASN A 301 -5.98 -31.24 29.84
CA ASN A 301 -6.71 -30.03 29.44
C ASN A 301 -6.00 -29.24 28.35
N LEU A 302 -6.75 -28.41 27.60
CA LEU A 302 -6.15 -27.43 26.68
C LEU A 302 -5.37 -26.37 27.47
N PRO A 303 -4.28 -25.81 26.91
CA PRO A 303 -3.54 -24.75 27.58
C PRO A 303 -4.38 -23.46 27.62
N THR A 304 -4.00 -22.47 28.43
CA THR A 304 -4.62 -21.13 28.41
C THR A 304 -3.59 -20.05 28.07
N ILE A 305 -4.03 -18.96 27.41
CA ILE A 305 -3.17 -17.88 26.92
C ILE A 305 -3.96 -16.59 26.67
N ASN A 306 -3.34 -15.41 26.88
CA ASN A 306 -3.89 -14.10 26.50
C ASN A 306 -3.09 -13.43 25.37
N THR A 307 -3.77 -12.61 24.56
CA THR A 307 -3.16 -11.87 23.44
C THR A 307 -2.73 -10.46 23.86
N ALA A 308 -1.48 -10.09 23.62
CA ALA A 308 -0.98 -8.74 23.86
C ALA A 308 -1.53 -7.72 22.85
N VAL A 309 -1.53 -6.44 23.23
CA VAL A 309 -1.90 -5.35 22.32
C VAL A 309 -0.92 -5.23 21.16
N VAL A 310 -1.43 -4.85 19.98
CA VAL A 310 -0.59 -4.66 18.80
C VAL A 310 0.14 -3.32 18.87
N THR A 311 1.44 -3.32 18.57
CA THR A 311 2.33 -2.15 18.58
C THR A 311 3.23 -2.12 17.35
N ASN A 312 4.02 -1.04 17.16
CA ASN A 312 4.99 -0.89 16.06
C ASN A 312 4.40 -1.22 14.67
N ILE A 313 3.17 -0.75 14.43
CA ILE A 313 2.47 -0.94 13.17
C ILE A 313 3.19 -0.15 12.08
N THR A 314 3.41 -0.78 10.93
CA THR A 314 3.94 -0.16 9.71
C THR A 314 2.96 -0.42 8.55
N GLU A 315 3.39 -0.15 7.32
CA GLU A 315 2.63 -0.54 6.12
C GLU A 315 2.60 -2.06 5.87
N ASN A 316 3.56 -2.82 6.40
CA ASN A 316 3.73 -4.24 6.07
C ASN A 316 4.13 -5.13 7.26
N SER A 317 4.18 -4.57 8.47
CA SER A 317 4.51 -5.30 9.70
C SER A 317 3.80 -4.74 10.93
N ALA A 318 3.71 -5.54 11.98
CA ALA A 318 3.29 -5.13 13.31
C ALA A 318 3.90 -6.05 14.38
N VAL A 319 3.82 -5.69 15.66
CA VAL A 319 4.32 -6.52 16.77
C VAL A 319 3.19 -6.85 17.74
N SER A 320 3.06 -8.12 18.11
CA SER A 320 2.14 -8.61 19.14
C SER A 320 2.84 -9.67 20.02
N GLY A 321 2.11 -10.39 20.88
CA GLY A 321 2.67 -11.41 21.77
C GLY A 321 1.62 -12.17 22.58
N GLY A 322 2.08 -13.16 23.34
CA GLY A 322 1.25 -13.95 24.26
C GLY A 322 1.74 -13.83 25.71
N TYR A 323 0.82 -13.71 26.67
CA TYR A 323 1.12 -13.59 28.10
C TYR A 323 0.15 -14.40 28.97
N ASP A 324 0.50 -14.62 30.25
CA ASP A 324 -0.21 -15.47 31.22
C ASP A 324 -0.53 -16.87 30.68
N LEU A 325 0.49 -17.58 30.17
CA LEU A 325 0.33 -18.95 29.66
C LEU A 325 0.28 -19.95 30.82
N ASP A 326 -0.65 -20.91 30.72
CA ASP A 326 -0.76 -22.08 31.62
C ASP A 326 -0.85 -23.35 30.77
N ASP A 327 -0.09 -24.38 31.13
CA ASP A 327 -0.09 -25.68 30.43
C ASP A 327 -1.20 -26.62 30.91
N CYS A 328 -1.88 -26.27 32.01
CA CYS A 328 -3.01 -26.99 32.58
C CYS A 328 -2.76 -28.49 32.78
N GLY A 329 -1.51 -28.86 33.11
CA GLY A 329 -1.10 -30.24 33.37
C GLY A 329 -0.53 -30.97 32.16
N THR A 330 -0.54 -30.38 30.97
CA THR A 330 -0.02 -31.00 29.74
C THR A 330 0.90 -30.05 28.97
N SER A 331 2.18 -30.42 28.85
CA SER A 331 3.23 -29.56 28.28
C SER A 331 2.87 -28.91 26.93
N ILE A 332 3.09 -27.60 26.83
CA ILE A 332 2.93 -26.84 25.58
C ILE A 332 4.02 -27.24 24.58
N LEU A 333 3.57 -27.73 23.41
CA LEU A 333 4.39 -28.20 22.30
C LEU A 333 4.69 -27.11 21.27
N GLU A 334 3.84 -26.08 21.18
CA GLU A 334 3.98 -24.97 20.25
C GLU A 334 3.21 -23.74 20.77
N LYS A 335 3.72 -22.54 20.53
CA LYS A 335 3.00 -21.28 20.78
C LYS A 335 3.38 -20.22 19.75
N GLY A 336 2.50 -19.24 19.58
CA GLY A 336 2.77 -18.11 18.70
C GLY A 336 1.59 -17.16 18.53
N ILE A 337 1.63 -16.37 17.47
CA ILE A 337 0.54 -15.47 17.07
C ILE A 337 -0.06 -15.98 15.76
N CYS A 338 -1.38 -16.01 15.64
CA CYS A 338 -2.09 -16.14 14.37
C CYS A 338 -2.79 -14.84 13.96
N TRP A 339 -2.83 -14.54 12.66
CA TRP A 339 -3.50 -13.36 12.13
C TRP A 339 -4.13 -13.55 10.75
N SER A 340 -5.25 -12.85 10.53
CA SER A 340 -6.03 -12.88 9.30
C SER A 340 -6.76 -11.56 9.08
N THR A 341 -7.22 -11.30 7.86
CA THR A 341 -8.16 -10.20 7.57
C THR A 341 -9.60 -10.57 7.91
N SER A 342 -9.87 -11.86 8.14
CA SER A 342 -11.14 -12.35 8.67
C SER A 342 -11.10 -12.43 10.20
N PRO A 343 -12.24 -12.28 10.90
CA PRO A 343 -12.31 -12.49 12.34
C PRO A 343 -12.06 -13.95 12.73
N ASN A 344 -11.62 -14.14 13.97
CA ASN A 344 -11.24 -15.39 14.64
C ASN A 344 -10.12 -16.16 13.91
N PRO A 345 -8.93 -15.56 13.71
CA PRO A 345 -7.82 -16.27 13.09
C PRO A 345 -7.45 -17.54 13.88
N THR A 346 -7.05 -18.58 13.17
CA THR A 346 -6.59 -19.85 13.73
C THR A 346 -5.17 -20.18 13.26
N THR A 347 -4.62 -21.30 13.71
CA THR A 347 -3.32 -21.80 13.22
C THR A 347 -3.33 -22.21 11.74
N ASP A 348 -4.48 -22.21 11.07
CA ASP A 348 -4.59 -22.43 9.61
C ASP A 348 -4.36 -21.12 8.81
N ASP A 349 -4.38 -19.96 9.48
CA ASP A 349 -4.06 -18.66 8.88
C ASP A 349 -2.53 -18.39 8.92
N ASN A 350 -2.12 -17.12 8.83
CA ASN A 350 -0.72 -16.77 9.02
C ASN A 350 -0.33 -16.91 10.50
N THR A 351 0.80 -17.55 10.78
CA THR A 351 1.28 -17.77 12.15
C THR A 351 2.75 -17.38 12.35
N THR A 352 3.13 -17.15 13.61
CA THR A 352 4.52 -17.24 14.08
C THR A 352 4.70 -18.50 14.91
N ASP A 353 5.93 -19.04 14.95
CA ASP A 353 6.34 -20.09 15.88
C ASP A 353 7.36 -19.48 16.86
N ASP A 354 6.94 -19.38 18.12
CA ASP A 354 7.68 -18.79 19.24
C ASP A 354 8.14 -19.85 20.26
N GLY A 355 8.12 -21.13 19.88
CA GLY A 355 8.70 -22.24 20.64
C GLY A 355 7.74 -22.94 21.61
N THR A 356 8.29 -23.52 22.67
CA THR A 356 7.57 -24.35 23.66
C THR A 356 7.55 -23.67 25.03
N GLY A 357 6.84 -24.26 26.01
CA GLY A 357 6.86 -23.78 27.40
C GLY A 357 5.96 -22.56 27.69
N ILE A 358 5.90 -22.16 28.96
CA ILE A 358 4.91 -21.22 29.51
C ILE A 358 5.37 -19.75 29.58
N GLU A 359 6.57 -19.42 29.12
CA GLU A 359 7.05 -18.03 29.17
C GLU A 359 6.33 -17.11 28.17
N THR A 360 6.14 -15.85 28.60
CA THR A 360 5.64 -14.73 27.78
C THR A 360 6.55 -14.49 26.59
N PHE A 361 5.95 -14.18 25.43
CA PHE A 361 6.69 -13.96 24.18
C PHE A 361 6.14 -12.76 23.39
N THR A 362 6.95 -12.27 22.44
CA THR A 362 6.58 -11.20 21.49
C THR A 362 7.08 -11.54 20.10
N SER A 363 6.26 -11.28 19.08
CA SER A 363 6.48 -11.72 17.71
C SER A 363 6.18 -10.60 16.72
N THR A 364 6.92 -10.57 15.62
CA THR A 364 6.70 -9.60 14.53
C THR A 364 5.85 -10.25 13.44
N LEU A 365 4.67 -9.69 13.19
CA LEU A 365 3.82 -10.00 12.06
C LEU A 365 4.44 -9.35 10.83
N THR A 366 4.67 -10.12 9.76
CA THR A 366 5.30 -9.64 8.51
C THR A 366 4.40 -9.87 7.31
N SER A 367 4.77 -9.31 6.16
CA SER A 367 4.06 -9.51 4.88
C SER A 367 2.60 -9.03 4.91
N LEU A 368 2.31 -8.05 5.76
CA LEU A 368 1.01 -7.40 5.81
C LEU A 368 0.83 -6.50 4.59
N GLN A 369 -0.43 -6.30 4.19
CA GLN A 369 -0.79 -5.32 3.18
C GLN A 369 -1.00 -3.95 3.82
N ALA A 370 -0.62 -2.87 3.13
CA ALA A 370 -0.85 -1.51 3.59
C ALA A 370 -2.35 -1.20 3.69
N ASN A 371 -2.73 -0.27 4.57
CA ASN A 371 -4.12 0.16 4.79
C ASN A 371 -5.11 -1.01 4.96
N THR A 372 -4.71 -2.07 5.65
CA THR A 372 -5.49 -3.30 5.79
C THR A 372 -5.70 -3.62 7.26
N THR A 373 -6.95 -3.91 7.61
CA THR A 373 -7.32 -4.33 8.97
C THR A 373 -7.06 -5.82 9.15
N TYR A 374 -6.35 -6.16 10.22
CA TYR A 374 -6.05 -7.52 10.64
C TYR A 374 -6.61 -7.79 12.04
N ASN A 375 -7.06 -9.02 12.24
CA ASN A 375 -7.38 -9.59 13.53
C ASN A 375 -6.23 -10.50 13.96
N VAL A 376 -5.87 -10.46 15.23
CA VAL A 376 -4.68 -11.11 15.79
C VAL A 376 -5.07 -11.84 17.07
N ARG A 377 -4.57 -13.08 17.25
CA ARG A 377 -4.72 -13.87 18.47
C ARG A 377 -3.41 -14.57 18.80
N ALA A 378 -3.07 -14.68 20.08
CA ALA A 378 -2.05 -15.62 20.52
C ALA A 378 -2.62 -17.04 20.54
N TYR A 379 -1.80 -18.06 20.27
CA TYR A 379 -2.17 -19.47 20.36
C TYR A 379 -1.14 -20.26 21.16
N ALA A 380 -1.60 -21.35 21.77
CA ALA A 380 -0.76 -22.36 22.41
C ALA A 380 -1.34 -23.75 22.14
N THR A 381 -0.47 -24.72 21.85
CA THR A 381 -0.84 -26.07 21.47
C THR A 381 -0.16 -27.08 22.39
N ASN A 382 -0.92 -28.04 22.89
CA ASN A 382 -0.40 -29.24 23.55
C ASN A 382 -0.96 -30.50 22.85
N SER A 383 -0.76 -31.68 23.44
CA SER A 383 -1.25 -32.95 22.85
C SER A 383 -2.78 -33.06 22.75
N ILE A 384 -3.54 -32.24 23.49
CA ILE A 384 -5.01 -32.20 23.45
C ILE A 384 -5.53 -31.31 22.32
N GLY A 385 -4.81 -30.23 22.02
CA GLY A 385 -5.12 -29.34 20.91
C GLY A 385 -4.62 -27.92 21.13
N THR A 386 -5.20 -27.00 20.38
CA THR A 386 -4.81 -25.58 20.36
C THR A 386 -5.85 -24.73 21.07
N SER A 387 -5.40 -23.90 22.01
CA SER A 387 -6.19 -22.80 22.56
C SER A 387 -5.71 -21.47 21.99
N TYR A 388 -6.56 -20.44 22.16
CA TYR A 388 -6.34 -19.13 21.58
C TYR A 388 -6.74 -18.04 22.58
N GLY A 389 -5.94 -16.99 22.67
CA GLY A 389 -6.26 -15.81 23.46
C GLY A 389 -7.33 -14.93 22.83
N ASP A 390 -7.60 -13.79 23.46
CA ASP A 390 -8.55 -12.79 22.98
C ASP A 390 -8.17 -12.24 21.60
N GLU A 391 -9.17 -11.86 20.80
CA GLU A 391 -8.95 -11.20 19.52
C GLU A 391 -8.65 -9.71 19.71
N VAL A 392 -7.56 -9.25 19.08
CA VAL A 392 -7.21 -7.83 18.97
C VAL A 392 -7.13 -7.45 17.50
N SER A 393 -7.72 -6.31 17.11
CA SER A 393 -7.66 -5.81 15.73
C SER A 393 -6.82 -4.53 15.61
N PHE A 394 -6.18 -4.38 14.45
CA PHE A 394 -5.42 -3.19 14.09
C PHE A 394 -5.45 -2.96 12.58
N THR A 395 -5.15 -1.74 12.13
CA THR A 395 -5.02 -1.40 10.70
C THR A 395 -3.59 -0.96 10.42
N THR A 396 -2.96 -1.53 9.40
CA THR A 396 -1.63 -1.09 8.93
C THR A 396 -1.68 0.34 8.39
N TYR A 397 -0.56 1.04 8.45
CA TYR A 397 -0.47 2.38 7.87
C TYR A 397 -0.59 2.32 6.34
N ALA A 398 -1.04 3.42 5.76
CA ALA A 398 -1.23 3.49 4.32
C ALA A 398 0.07 3.74 3.57
N VAL A 399 0.94 4.56 4.16
CA VAL A 399 2.21 4.95 3.55
C VAL A 399 3.20 5.48 4.58
N THR A 400 4.47 5.23 4.30
CA THR A 400 5.63 5.77 5.02
C THR A 400 6.37 6.76 4.12
N ASP A 401 6.76 7.93 4.64
CA ASP A 401 7.66 8.83 3.89
C ASP A 401 9.15 8.49 4.11
N ASN A 402 10.02 9.19 3.39
CA ASN A 402 11.47 8.98 3.44
C ASN A 402 12.15 9.42 4.76
N ASP A 403 11.41 10.05 5.67
CA ASP A 403 11.87 10.31 7.04
C ASP A 403 11.44 9.20 8.02
N GLY A 404 10.68 8.20 7.56
CA GLY A 404 10.11 7.16 8.41
C GLY A 404 8.84 7.61 9.14
N ASN A 405 8.19 8.68 8.68
CA ASN A 405 6.88 9.07 9.22
C ASN A 405 5.79 8.19 8.64
N TYR A 406 4.92 7.69 9.51
CA TYR A 406 3.74 6.92 9.12
C TYR A 406 2.50 7.81 9.04
N TYR A 407 1.64 7.52 8.06
CA TYR A 407 0.41 8.24 7.81
C TYR A 407 -0.78 7.29 7.69
N ASN A 408 -1.87 7.64 8.37
CA ASN A 408 -3.17 7.03 8.13
C ASN A 408 -3.77 7.52 6.80
N SER A 409 -4.72 6.75 6.25
CA SER A 409 -5.49 7.16 5.07
C SER A 409 -6.99 7.03 5.28
N VAL A 410 -7.74 7.67 4.39
CA VAL A 410 -9.19 7.56 4.32
C VAL A 410 -9.65 7.56 2.86
N THR A 411 -10.55 6.65 2.51
CA THR A 411 -11.19 6.63 1.21
C THR A 411 -12.36 7.60 1.21
N ILE A 412 -12.36 8.56 0.29
CA ILE A 412 -13.45 9.53 0.09
C ILE A 412 -13.85 9.49 -1.37
N GLY A 413 -15.02 8.92 -1.66
CA GLY A 413 -15.39 8.53 -3.02
C GLY A 413 -14.45 7.44 -3.53
N ASP A 414 -13.92 7.64 -4.73
CA ASP A 414 -12.98 6.71 -5.36
C ASP A 414 -11.50 7.07 -5.05
N GLN A 415 -11.27 8.05 -4.18
CA GLN A 415 -9.94 8.59 -3.90
C GLN A 415 -9.43 8.18 -2.51
N LEU A 416 -8.19 7.67 -2.41
CA LEU A 416 -7.53 7.38 -1.14
C LEU A 416 -6.66 8.56 -0.69
N TRP A 417 -7.12 9.27 0.34
CA TRP A 417 -6.48 10.48 0.87
C TRP A 417 -5.64 10.16 2.10
N MET A 418 -4.49 10.83 2.28
CA MET A 418 -3.84 10.87 3.59
C MET A 418 -4.83 11.49 4.60
N ALA A 419 -4.98 10.90 5.78
CA ALA A 419 -5.82 11.41 6.87
C ALA A 419 -5.12 12.50 7.71
N GLU A 420 -3.82 12.70 7.48
CA GLU A 420 -2.95 13.62 8.21
C GLU A 420 -2.22 14.56 7.25
N ASN A 421 -1.76 15.72 7.74
CA ASN A 421 -0.91 16.60 6.96
C ASN A 421 0.52 16.03 6.87
N LEU A 422 1.13 16.16 5.71
CA LEU A 422 2.50 15.70 5.44
C LEU A 422 3.52 16.41 6.35
N LYS A 423 4.44 15.65 6.93
CA LYS A 423 5.49 16.12 7.87
C LYS A 423 6.91 15.74 7.43
N THR A 424 7.08 15.36 6.16
CA THR A 424 8.40 15.06 5.58
C THR A 424 9.31 16.28 5.48
N THR A 425 10.60 16.02 5.59
CA THR A 425 11.72 16.93 5.37
C THR A 425 12.57 16.49 4.17
N LYS A 426 12.20 15.38 3.54
CA LYS A 426 12.82 14.78 2.36
C LYS A 426 11.82 14.59 1.22
N TYR A 427 12.31 14.71 0.01
CA TYR A 427 11.62 14.27 -1.20
C TYR A 427 11.61 12.75 -1.32
N ASN A 428 10.75 12.22 -2.18
CA ASN A 428 10.65 10.78 -2.48
C ASN A 428 11.92 10.17 -3.11
N ASP A 429 12.86 10.99 -3.59
CA ASP A 429 14.19 10.59 -4.06
C ASP A 429 15.30 10.70 -2.99
N ASN A 430 14.90 10.83 -1.71
CA ASN A 430 15.75 11.02 -0.53
C ASN A 430 16.53 12.34 -0.48
N THR A 431 16.31 13.27 -1.42
CA THR A 431 16.94 14.60 -1.33
C THR A 431 16.28 15.48 -0.27
N ASP A 432 17.08 16.27 0.44
CA ASP A 432 16.58 17.11 1.54
C ASP A 432 15.82 18.34 1.00
N ILE A 433 14.72 18.68 1.67
CA ILE A 433 14.01 19.94 1.46
C ILE A 433 14.68 21.01 2.33
N THR A 434 14.87 22.22 1.81
CA THR A 434 15.55 23.27 2.59
C THR A 434 14.65 23.83 3.70
N LEU A 435 15.06 23.70 4.96
CA LEU A 435 14.41 24.35 6.11
C LEU A 435 14.74 25.85 6.12
N VAL A 436 13.73 26.70 5.97
CA VAL A 436 13.90 28.17 5.96
C VAL A 436 13.14 28.80 7.12
N THR A 437 13.84 29.24 8.16
CA THR A 437 13.23 29.83 9.36
C THR A 437 13.20 31.36 9.35
N ASP A 438 14.18 32.01 8.70
CA ASP A 438 14.29 33.46 8.60
C ASP A 438 13.22 34.08 7.69
N GLN A 439 12.59 35.18 8.12
CA GLN A 439 11.49 35.81 7.40
C GLN A 439 11.95 36.54 6.13
N ASN A 440 13.10 37.22 6.17
CA ASN A 440 13.57 38.01 5.04
C ASN A 440 13.96 37.09 3.87
N THR A 441 14.55 35.95 4.19
CA THR A 441 14.87 34.88 3.24
C THR A 441 13.57 34.32 2.64
N TRP A 442 12.59 33.96 3.48
CA TRP A 442 11.31 33.41 3.03
C TRP A 442 10.55 34.35 2.08
N ASN A 443 10.52 35.66 2.35
CA ASN A 443 9.82 36.66 1.53
C ASN A 443 10.27 36.68 0.05
N ASN A 444 11.51 36.25 -0.22
CA ASN A 444 12.13 36.26 -1.54
C ASN A 444 12.39 34.83 -2.07
N LEU A 445 11.88 33.81 -1.40
CA LEU A 445 12.21 32.42 -1.68
C LEU A 445 11.46 31.92 -2.92
N THR A 446 12.13 31.93 -4.08
CA THR A 446 11.62 31.37 -5.35
C THR A 446 12.13 29.96 -5.64
N THR A 447 12.56 29.25 -4.61
CA THR A 447 13.09 27.89 -4.65
C THR A 447 12.36 27.04 -3.61
N PRO A 448 12.43 25.70 -3.67
CA PRO A 448 11.79 24.87 -2.68
C PRO A 448 12.23 25.18 -1.24
N GLY A 449 11.30 25.07 -0.31
CA GLY A 449 11.56 25.22 1.11
C GLY A 449 10.33 24.95 1.99
N TYR A 450 10.62 24.53 3.22
CA TYR A 450 9.62 24.22 4.24
C TYR A 450 9.94 24.90 5.58
N CYS A 451 8.95 24.92 6.47
CA CYS A 451 9.13 25.32 7.86
C CYS A 451 8.07 24.66 8.76
N TRP A 452 8.32 24.66 10.06
CA TRP A 452 7.32 24.31 11.07
C TRP A 452 6.55 25.56 11.48
N TYR A 453 5.29 25.43 11.90
CA TYR A 453 4.57 26.57 12.48
C TYR A 453 5.38 27.15 13.65
N ASN A 454 5.50 28.48 13.73
CA ASN A 454 6.37 29.18 14.70
C ASN A 454 7.83 28.71 14.74
N ASN A 455 8.32 28.05 13.68
CA ASN A 455 9.64 27.41 13.65
C ASN A 455 9.88 26.43 14.82
N ASN A 456 8.84 25.76 15.33
CA ASN A 456 8.93 24.83 16.46
C ASN A 456 8.38 23.44 16.08
N GLN A 457 9.29 22.53 15.74
CA GLN A 457 8.97 21.15 15.38
C GLN A 457 8.38 20.35 16.55
N ALA A 458 8.97 20.45 17.74
CA ALA A 458 8.58 19.62 18.89
C ALA A 458 7.13 19.86 19.33
N THR A 459 6.62 21.08 19.17
CA THR A 459 5.25 21.43 19.52
C THR A 459 4.26 21.22 18.37
N TYR A 460 4.66 21.51 17.12
CA TYR A 460 3.70 21.58 16.01
C TYR A 460 3.89 20.52 14.93
N GLY A 461 5.08 19.95 14.78
CA GLY A 461 5.43 19.05 13.68
C GLY A 461 4.61 17.76 13.68
N ASN A 462 4.52 17.09 14.82
CA ASN A 462 3.79 15.82 14.93
C ASN A 462 2.28 15.99 14.78
N THR A 463 1.72 17.10 15.27
CA THR A 463 0.27 17.35 15.29
C THR A 463 -0.23 17.96 13.99
N TYR A 464 0.43 18.99 13.46
CA TYR A 464 -0.10 19.80 12.35
C TYR A 464 0.62 19.58 11.02
N GLY A 465 1.75 18.89 11.03
CA GLY A 465 2.63 18.73 9.88
C GLY A 465 3.46 19.97 9.54
N ALA A 466 4.18 19.89 8.43
CA ALA A 466 5.02 20.98 7.95
C ALA A 466 4.24 21.96 7.06
N LEU A 467 4.78 23.18 6.92
CA LEU A 467 4.31 24.20 6.01
C LEU A 467 5.31 24.35 4.86
N TYR A 468 4.90 23.96 3.66
CA TYR A 468 5.71 24.01 2.44
C TYR A 468 5.36 25.24 1.62
N ASN A 469 6.35 25.83 0.96
CA ASN A 469 6.07 26.74 -0.15
C ASN A 469 5.67 25.96 -1.40
N TRP A 470 5.05 26.64 -2.36
CA TRP A 470 4.55 25.97 -3.56
C TRP A 470 5.67 25.48 -4.48
N TYR A 471 6.84 26.15 -4.48
CA TYR A 471 8.02 25.65 -5.19
C TYR A 471 8.47 24.26 -4.70
N THR A 472 8.13 23.87 -3.47
CA THR A 472 8.33 22.49 -3.01
C THR A 472 7.35 21.52 -3.65
N VAL A 473 6.08 21.93 -3.75
CA VAL A 473 5.00 21.16 -4.37
C VAL A 473 5.27 20.95 -5.87
N GLU A 474 5.74 21.99 -6.57
CA GLU A 474 5.96 21.98 -8.03
C GLU A 474 6.99 20.95 -8.51
N THR A 475 7.86 20.49 -7.60
CA THR A 475 8.85 19.46 -7.92
C THR A 475 8.21 18.15 -8.35
N GLY A 476 6.97 17.89 -7.89
CA GLY A 476 6.30 16.59 -8.04
C GLY A 476 6.90 15.48 -7.17
N LYS A 477 7.80 15.80 -6.23
CA LYS A 477 8.54 14.82 -5.43
C LYS A 477 8.20 14.84 -3.94
N LEU A 478 7.31 15.74 -3.52
CA LEU A 478 7.06 16.02 -2.11
C LEU A 478 6.36 14.86 -1.39
N CYS A 479 5.38 14.24 -2.03
CA CYS A 479 4.66 13.11 -1.46
C CYS A 479 5.47 11.80 -1.63
N PRO A 480 5.23 10.78 -0.78
CA PRO A 480 5.84 9.46 -0.93
C PRO A 480 5.61 8.85 -2.32
N ALA A 481 6.37 7.82 -2.68
CA ALA A 481 6.12 7.07 -3.91
C ALA A 481 4.67 6.54 -3.95
N SER A 482 4.02 6.58 -5.12
CA SER A 482 2.58 6.32 -5.38
C SER A 482 1.59 7.30 -4.72
N TRP A 483 2.09 8.45 -4.26
CA TRP A 483 1.27 9.54 -3.73
C TRP A 483 1.69 10.87 -4.35
N HIS A 484 0.74 11.76 -4.59
CA HIS A 484 0.99 13.09 -5.15
C HIS A 484 0.26 14.18 -4.37
N VAL A 485 0.69 15.43 -4.57
CA VAL A 485 -0.09 16.58 -4.10
C VAL A 485 -1.29 16.73 -5.05
N PRO A 486 -2.53 16.79 -4.55
CA PRO A 486 -3.71 16.78 -5.40
C PRO A 486 -3.78 18.02 -6.29
N SER A 487 -4.21 17.82 -7.53
CA SER A 487 -4.57 18.89 -8.47
C SER A 487 -5.82 19.65 -8.02
N ASP A 488 -6.08 20.77 -8.67
CA ASP A 488 -7.25 21.59 -8.41
C ASP A 488 -8.54 20.84 -8.78
N GLU A 489 -8.47 20.00 -9.81
CA GLU A 489 -9.59 19.17 -10.23
C GLU A 489 -9.88 18.05 -9.23
N GLU A 490 -8.85 17.35 -8.74
CA GLU A 490 -9.02 16.28 -7.75
C GLU A 490 -9.61 16.80 -6.43
N LEU A 491 -9.21 18.00 -5.99
CA LEU A 491 -9.83 18.64 -4.82
C LEU A 491 -11.28 19.07 -5.10
N LYS A 492 -11.63 19.46 -6.33
CA LYS A 492 -13.03 19.72 -6.70
C LYS A 492 -13.84 18.43 -6.72
N GLN A 493 -13.28 17.31 -7.19
CA GLN A 493 -13.93 16.00 -7.14
C GLN A 493 -14.23 15.57 -5.70
N LEU A 494 -13.26 15.73 -4.79
CA LEU A 494 -13.47 15.54 -3.35
C LEU A 494 -14.65 16.38 -2.83
N GLU A 495 -14.65 17.68 -3.12
CA GLU A 495 -15.71 18.60 -2.69
C GLU A 495 -17.08 18.21 -3.28
N MET A 496 -17.13 17.79 -4.55
CA MET A 496 -18.36 17.34 -5.21
C MET A 496 -18.89 16.04 -4.63
N TYR A 497 -18.00 15.10 -4.29
CA TYR A 497 -18.38 13.87 -3.60
C TYR A 497 -19.06 14.16 -2.26
N LEU A 498 -18.60 15.19 -1.54
CA LEU A 498 -19.17 15.60 -0.26
C LEU A 498 -20.52 16.34 -0.37
N GLY A 499 -20.98 16.61 -1.59
CA GLY A 499 -22.30 17.21 -1.87
C GLY A 499 -22.27 18.49 -2.70
N MET A 500 -21.09 19.01 -3.05
CA MET A 500 -20.99 20.24 -3.82
C MET A 500 -21.39 20.02 -5.28
N SER A 501 -22.12 20.97 -5.88
CA SER A 501 -22.38 20.91 -7.33
C SER A 501 -21.17 21.39 -8.13
N GLN A 502 -21.01 20.93 -9.37
CA GLN A 502 -19.95 21.38 -10.29
C GLN A 502 -19.88 22.91 -10.41
N SER A 503 -21.04 23.57 -10.57
CA SER A 503 -21.10 25.02 -10.74
C SER A 503 -20.71 25.80 -9.47
N GLU A 504 -20.87 25.20 -8.30
CA GLU A 504 -20.31 25.71 -7.05
C GLU A 504 -18.80 25.45 -7.03
N ALA A 505 -18.34 24.23 -7.30
CA ALA A 505 -16.94 23.81 -7.24
C ALA A 505 -16.02 24.68 -8.10
N ASP A 506 -16.49 25.15 -9.25
CA ASP A 506 -15.74 26.03 -10.16
C ASP A 506 -15.62 27.49 -9.68
N LYS A 507 -16.37 27.91 -8.65
CA LYS A 507 -16.30 29.28 -8.10
C LYS A 507 -14.98 29.51 -7.35
N THR A 508 -14.44 30.71 -7.53
CA THR A 508 -13.28 31.20 -6.76
C THR A 508 -13.76 32.04 -5.58
N SER A 509 -14.26 31.39 -4.54
CA SER A 509 -14.76 32.02 -3.30
C SER A 509 -14.87 31.01 -2.16
N VAL A 510 -15.38 31.47 -1.01
CA VAL A 510 -16.08 30.59 -0.07
C VAL A 510 -17.31 30.02 -0.77
N ARG A 511 -17.51 28.70 -0.74
CA ARG A 511 -18.55 27.98 -1.49
C ARG A 511 -18.95 26.68 -0.81
N GLY A 512 -20.03 26.09 -1.30
CA GLY A 512 -20.66 24.92 -0.67
C GLY A 512 -21.52 25.30 0.53
N THR A 513 -21.95 24.29 1.27
CA THR A 513 -22.83 24.43 2.43
C THR A 513 -22.19 23.90 3.70
N ASP A 514 -21.66 22.67 3.66
CA ASP A 514 -21.21 21.92 4.84
C ASP A 514 -20.00 21.01 4.57
N GLU A 515 -19.46 21.02 3.35
CA GLU A 515 -18.36 20.15 2.91
C GLU A 515 -17.08 20.40 3.73
N GLY A 516 -16.81 21.65 4.08
CA GLY A 516 -15.73 22.02 5.01
C GLY A 516 -15.98 21.51 6.43
N GLY A 517 -17.24 21.43 6.87
CA GLY A 517 -17.63 20.79 8.13
C GLY A 517 -17.37 19.28 8.14
N LYS A 518 -17.71 18.60 7.04
CA LYS A 518 -17.47 17.16 6.83
C LYS A 518 -15.99 16.78 6.78
N LEU A 519 -15.12 17.71 6.42
CA LEU A 519 -13.66 17.52 6.38
C LEU A 519 -12.97 17.77 7.74
N LYS A 520 -13.57 18.56 8.65
CA LYS A 520 -12.91 19.00 9.90
C LYS A 520 -12.96 17.97 11.02
N GLU A 521 -11.88 17.92 11.81
CA GLU A 521 -11.90 17.29 13.14
C GLU A 521 -13.05 17.85 14.00
N THR A 522 -13.77 16.96 14.68
CA THR A 522 -14.86 17.33 15.61
C THR A 522 -14.32 17.81 16.96
N GLY A 523 -15.12 18.60 17.68
CA GLY A 523 -14.76 19.09 19.01
C GLY A 523 -13.81 20.29 18.98
N LEU A 524 -13.16 20.54 20.13
CA LEU A 524 -12.34 21.73 20.39
C LEU A 524 -10.92 21.38 20.84
N THR A 525 -10.46 20.15 20.58
CA THR A 525 -9.10 19.72 20.95
C THR A 525 -8.06 20.59 20.25
N HIS A 526 -8.19 20.74 18.93
CA HIS A 526 -7.29 21.58 18.13
C HIS A 526 -7.99 22.82 17.53
N TRP A 527 -9.28 22.75 17.25
CA TRP A 527 -10.06 23.88 16.72
C TRP A 527 -10.51 24.83 17.83
N ASN A 528 -10.30 26.11 17.63
CA ASN A 528 -10.85 27.16 18.50
C ASN A 528 -12.36 27.28 18.32
N THR A 529 -13.03 27.84 19.33
CA THR A 529 -14.46 28.10 19.28
C THR A 529 -14.82 29.23 18.29
N PRO A 530 -15.92 29.10 17.50
CA PRO A 530 -16.88 27.98 17.48
C PRO A 530 -16.56 26.89 16.45
N ASN A 531 -16.60 25.59 16.81
CA ASN A 531 -16.43 24.48 15.85
C ASN A 531 -17.68 23.57 15.74
N ALA A 532 -18.88 24.15 15.90
CA ALA A 532 -20.12 23.37 16.00
C ALA A 532 -20.54 22.67 14.69
N GLU A 533 -20.05 23.11 13.53
CA GLU A 533 -20.39 22.57 12.21
C GLU A 533 -19.43 21.46 11.74
N ALA A 534 -18.39 21.14 12.52
CA ALA A 534 -17.48 20.05 12.18
C ALA A 534 -18.11 18.70 12.53
N THR A 535 -18.29 17.85 11.52
CA THR A 535 -18.85 16.50 11.67
C THR A 535 -17.84 15.40 11.41
N ASN A 536 -16.76 15.70 10.68
CA ASN A 536 -15.76 14.73 10.24
C ASN A 536 -16.33 13.48 9.52
N GLU A 537 -17.52 13.58 8.91
CA GLU A 537 -18.17 12.45 8.24
C GLU A 537 -17.31 11.83 7.13
N SER A 538 -16.40 12.61 6.56
CA SER A 538 -15.45 12.13 5.54
C SER A 538 -14.27 11.34 6.10
N GLY A 539 -14.01 11.39 7.41
CA GLY A 539 -12.78 10.88 8.03
C GLY A 539 -11.50 11.63 7.67
N PHE A 540 -11.58 12.70 6.87
CA PHE A 540 -10.42 13.52 6.49
C PHE A 540 -9.74 14.12 7.72
N THR A 541 -10.46 14.50 8.78
CA THR A 541 -9.86 14.94 10.06
C THR A 541 -8.91 16.13 9.88
N ALA A 542 -9.35 17.16 9.16
CA ALA A 542 -8.55 18.36 8.94
C ALA A 542 -8.26 19.09 10.27
N LEU A 543 -6.97 19.39 10.48
CA LEU A 543 -6.48 20.13 11.63
C LEU A 543 -6.11 21.59 11.26
N PRO A 544 -6.33 22.56 12.16
CA PRO A 544 -6.11 23.97 11.91
C PRO A 544 -4.64 24.37 12.08
N GLY A 545 -3.76 23.83 11.23
CA GLY A 545 -2.31 24.05 11.27
C GLY A 545 -1.84 25.48 10.94
N GLY A 546 -2.76 26.38 10.61
CA GLY A 546 -2.44 27.76 10.25
C GLY A 546 -1.69 27.86 8.91
N ARG A 547 -0.92 28.93 8.75
CA ARG A 547 -0.07 29.16 7.56
C ARG A 547 1.11 30.08 7.87
N ARG A 548 2.07 30.13 6.95
CA ARG A 548 3.13 31.15 6.90
C ARG A 548 2.86 32.17 5.81
N TYR A 549 2.95 33.46 6.14
CA TYR A 549 2.72 34.56 5.20
C TYR A 549 4.03 35.14 4.65
N TYR A 550 4.02 35.53 3.37
CA TYR A 550 5.23 35.88 2.60
C TYR A 550 5.59 37.39 2.56
N LYS A 551 4.76 38.27 3.13
CA LYS A 551 4.86 39.73 2.94
C LYS A 551 4.68 40.59 4.18
N SER A 552 4.54 40.03 5.39
CA SER A 552 4.19 40.83 6.58
C SER A 552 5.05 40.55 7.81
N SER A 553 4.95 41.45 8.79
CA SER A 553 5.48 41.29 10.16
C SER A 553 4.75 40.22 10.99
N PHE A 554 3.64 39.67 10.47
CA PHE A 554 2.90 38.56 11.05
C PHE A 554 3.27 37.26 10.30
N THR A 555 4.43 36.68 10.66
CA THR A 555 5.01 35.53 9.96
C THR A 555 4.11 34.30 9.96
N PHE A 556 3.59 33.91 11.12
CA PHE A 556 2.73 32.73 11.29
C PHE A 556 1.34 33.18 11.75
N MET A 557 0.29 32.59 11.18
CA MET A 557 -1.08 33.03 11.45
C MET A 557 -2.06 31.86 11.54
N ASN A 558 -3.12 32.08 12.35
CA ASN A 558 -4.36 31.32 12.38
C ASN A 558 -4.27 29.84 12.80
N ILE A 559 -3.24 29.46 13.56
CA ILE A 559 -3.26 28.15 14.22
C ILE A 559 -4.48 28.05 15.14
N GLY A 560 -5.21 26.94 15.10
CA GLY A 560 -6.48 26.77 15.79
C GLY A 560 -7.71 27.32 15.05
N ASP A 561 -7.52 28.26 14.11
CA ASP A 561 -8.63 28.95 13.44
C ASP A 561 -8.79 28.59 11.96
N LYS A 562 -7.70 28.15 11.30
CA LYS A 562 -7.68 27.91 9.86
C LYS A 562 -6.79 26.73 9.49
N ALA A 563 -7.31 25.87 8.62
CA ALA A 563 -6.53 24.87 7.90
C ALA A 563 -6.43 25.28 6.43
N GLY A 564 -5.28 25.05 5.79
CA GLY A 564 -5.11 25.37 4.38
C GLY A 564 -4.10 24.47 3.68
N TRP A 565 -4.44 24.11 2.45
CA TRP A 565 -3.69 23.14 1.65
C TRP A 565 -3.33 23.70 0.29
N TRP A 566 -2.16 23.30 -0.18
CA TRP A 566 -1.77 23.48 -1.57
C TRP A 566 -2.48 22.50 -2.49
N SER A 567 -2.80 22.97 -3.69
CA SER A 567 -2.97 22.12 -4.85
C SER A 567 -1.67 22.07 -5.65
N ALA A 568 -1.43 21.00 -6.42
CA ALA A 568 -0.37 20.92 -7.43
C ALA A 568 -0.63 21.77 -8.68
N THR A 569 -1.79 22.42 -8.81
CA THR A 569 -2.15 23.19 -10.00
C THR A 569 -1.77 24.67 -9.88
N TRP A 570 -0.96 25.15 -10.81
CA TRP A 570 -0.67 26.56 -11.00
C TRP A 570 -1.94 27.37 -11.34
N ASN A 571 -1.95 28.64 -10.97
CA ASN A 571 -2.92 29.61 -11.48
C ASN A 571 -2.24 30.67 -12.39
N SER A 572 -1.02 31.08 -12.04
CA SER A 572 -0.19 32.02 -12.81
C SER A 572 1.28 31.79 -12.47
N THR A 573 2.22 32.47 -13.10
CA THR A 573 3.68 32.29 -12.88
C THR A 573 4.15 32.48 -11.44
N THR A 574 3.37 33.13 -10.57
CA THR A 574 3.73 33.38 -9.17
C THR A 574 2.66 32.91 -8.19
N ASN A 575 1.57 32.30 -8.63
CA ASN A 575 0.48 31.90 -7.74
C ASN A 575 -0.11 30.55 -8.12
N ALA A 576 -0.52 29.80 -7.10
CA ALA A 576 -1.14 28.49 -7.27
C ALA A 576 -2.48 28.37 -6.57
N TRP A 577 -3.28 27.39 -6.98
CA TRP A 577 -4.55 27.09 -6.36
C TRP A 577 -4.38 26.51 -4.97
N SER A 578 -5.28 26.88 -4.06
CA SER A 578 -5.22 26.49 -2.66
C SER A 578 -6.61 26.39 -2.05
N ARG A 579 -6.75 25.51 -1.04
CA ARG A 579 -7.97 25.33 -0.26
C ARG A 579 -7.77 25.86 1.14
N SER A 580 -8.85 26.34 1.75
CA SER A 580 -8.85 26.52 3.19
C SER A 580 -10.24 26.40 3.79
N ILE A 581 -10.28 25.93 5.03
CA ILE A 581 -11.46 25.86 5.87
C ILE A 581 -11.15 26.56 7.20
N VAL A 582 -12.17 27.12 7.83
CA VAL A 582 -12.01 27.96 9.03
C VAL A 582 -12.97 27.53 10.14
N THR A 583 -12.66 27.96 11.36
CA THR A 583 -13.56 27.82 12.50
C THR A 583 -14.88 28.56 12.25
N GLY A 584 -15.99 27.99 12.73
CA GLY A 584 -17.33 28.57 12.66
C GLY A 584 -18.01 28.55 11.30
N ARG A 585 -17.48 27.76 10.34
CA ARG A 585 -18.03 27.63 8.98
C ARG A 585 -18.00 26.20 8.47
N GLY A 586 -19.06 25.81 7.76
CA GLY A 586 -19.21 24.54 7.06
C GLY A 586 -18.71 24.61 5.63
N GLU A 587 -18.46 25.79 5.08
CA GLU A 587 -18.06 25.97 3.68
C GLU A 587 -16.55 25.74 3.44
N VAL A 588 -16.18 25.51 2.18
CA VAL A 588 -14.78 25.45 1.72
C VAL A 588 -14.43 26.73 0.96
N ALA A 589 -13.25 27.30 1.21
CA ALA A 589 -12.73 28.40 0.42
C ALA A 589 -11.68 27.90 -0.59
N ARG A 590 -11.85 28.24 -1.88
CA ARG A 590 -10.81 28.10 -2.91
C ARG A 590 -10.39 29.47 -3.37
N GLY A 591 -9.09 29.59 -3.51
CA GLY A 591 -8.49 30.82 -3.97
C GLY A 591 -7.08 30.56 -4.44
N VAL A 592 -6.51 31.65 -4.92
CA VAL A 592 -5.16 31.70 -5.44
C VAL A 592 -4.27 32.27 -4.33
N SER A 593 -3.15 31.61 -4.07
CA SER A 593 -2.14 32.07 -3.10
C SER A 593 -0.79 32.24 -3.78
N ASP A 594 -0.01 33.24 -3.36
CA ASP A 594 1.36 33.44 -3.85
C ASP A 594 2.20 32.19 -3.52
N ALA A 595 2.99 31.73 -4.48
CA ALA A 595 3.80 30.50 -4.40
C ALA A 595 4.76 30.49 -3.20
N ARG A 596 5.06 31.66 -2.62
CA ARG A 596 5.88 31.79 -1.41
C ARG A 596 5.12 31.57 -0.10
N GLU A 597 3.79 31.50 -0.07
CA GLU A 597 3.11 31.20 1.20
C GLU A 597 3.48 29.79 1.71
N GLY A 598 3.54 29.59 3.02
CA GLY A 598 3.71 28.26 3.60
C GLY A 598 2.34 27.67 3.97
N LYS A 599 1.99 26.52 3.40
CA LYS A 599 0.74 25.79 3.70
C LYS A 599 1.01 24.31 3.89
N SER A 600 0.09 23.63 4.56
CA SER A 600 0.12 22.19 4.69
C SER A 600 -0.12 21.51 3.33
N VAL A 601 0.30 20.27 3.24
CA VAL A 601 0.04 19.37 2.11
C VAL A 601 -0.60 18.12 2.66
N ARG A 602 -1.52 17.56 1.88
CA ARG A 602 -2.11 16.26 2.14
C ARG A 602 -2.12 15.52 0.83
N CYS A 603 -1.48 14.35 0.80
CA CYS A 603 -1.27 13.62 -0.43
C CYS A 603 -2.49 12.77 -0.76
N LEU A 604 -2.66 12.54 -2.06
CA LEU A 604 -3.63 11.65 -2.66
C LEU A 604 -2.87 10.48 -3.30
N GLN A 605 -3.37 9.25 -3.17
CA GLN A 605 -2.75 8.10 -3.80
C GLN A 605 -3.03 8.09 -5.31
N HIS A 606 -2.09 7.60 -6.10
CA HIS A 606 -2.24 7.33 -7.52
C HIS A 606 -1.56 6.02 -7.90
N GLU A 607 -1.92 5.46 -9.06
CA GLU A 607 -1.26 4.27 -9.57
C GLU A 607 0.03 4.62 -10.32
N ILE A 608 0.99 3.69 -10.29
CA ILE A 608 2.24 3.79 -11.04
C ILE A 608 2.33 2.64 -12.05
N TYR A 609 2.34 2.99 -13.33
CA TYR A 609 2.52 2.06 -14.43
C TYR A 609 3.95 2.12 -14.95
N VAL A 610 4.70 1.03 -14.75
CA VAL A 610 6.12 0.94 -15.15
C VAL A 610 6.26 0.39 -16.57
N VAL A 611 6.81 1.18 -17.48
CA VAL A 611 7.27 0.76 -18.81
C VAL A 611 8.63 0.06 -18.66
N LYS A 612 8.68 -1.22 -18.99
CA LYS A 612 9.84 -2.10 -18.79
C LYS A 612 10.49 -2.57 -20.09
N ASN A 613 9.81 -2.40 -21.21
CA ASN A 613 10.28 -2.85 -22.52
C ASN A 613 9.79 -1.94 -23.65
N THR A 614 10.38 -2.09 -24.83
CA THR A 614 10.09 -1.29 -26.03
C THR A 614 9.08 -1.93 -26.98
N ASN A 615 8.39 -3.00 -26.55
CA ASN A 615 7.38 -3.64 -27.39
C ASN A 615 6.20 -2.67 -27.64
N ASP A 616 5.59 -2.76 -28.83
CA ASP A 616 4.42 -1.92 -29.18
C ASP A 616 3.20 -2.18 -28.28
N ALA A 617 3.04 -3.40 -27.76
CA ALA A 617 1.90 -3.80 -26.94
C ALA A 617 2.27 -4.90 -25.92
N GLY A 618 1.34 -5.16 -24.99
CA GLY A 618 1.46 -6.17 -23.94
C GLY A 618 2.06 -5.64 -22.62
N PRO A 619 2.16 -6.49 -21.59
CA PRO A 619 2.65 -6.09 -20.27
C PRO A 619 4.01 -5.37 -20.33
N GLY A 620 4.10 -4.23 -19.63
CA GLY A 620 5.32 -3.41 -19.56
C GLY A 620 5.60 -2.54 -20.79
N SER A 621 4.71 -2.47 -21.78
CA SER A 621 4.79 -1.52 -22.90
C SER A 621 4.16 -0.16 -22.56
N LEU A 622 4.61 0.92 -23.22
CA LEU A 622 4.01 2.25 -23.09
C LEU A 622 2.53 2.27 -23.47
N ARG A 623 2.15 1.56 -24.54
CA ARG A 623 0.74 1.44 -24.97
C ARG A 623 -0.13 0.86 -23.87
N LYS A 624 0.33 -0.21 -23.20
CA LYS A 624 -0.40 -0.83 -22.11
C LYS A 624 -0.51 0.10 -20.90
N ALA A 625 0.58 0.80 -20.55
CA ALA A 625 0.56 1.78 -19.46
C ALA A 625 -0.45 2.92 -19.71
N ILE A 626 -0.53 3.46 -20.93
CA ILE A 626 -1.54 4.49 -21.28
C ILE A 626 -2.95 3.93 -21.18
N ILE A 627 -3.19 2.71 -21.67
CA ILE A 627 -4.51 2.06 -21.55
C ILE A 627 -4.91 1.91 -20.09
N ASP A 628 -3.99 1.47 -19.23
CA ASP A 628 -4.28 1.22 -17.82
C ASP A 628 -4.57 2.53 -17.08
N ALA A 629 -3.74 3.57 -17.29
CA ALA A 629 -3.98 4.91 -16.74
C ALA A 629 -5.33 5.50 -17.20
N ASN A 630 -5.71 5.32 -18.46
CA ASN A 630 -7.04 5.77 -18.92
C ASN A 630 -8.22 5.04 -18.25
N THR A 631 -8.01 3.85 -17.72
CA THR A 631 -9.05 3.05 -17.06
C THR A 631 -9.09 3.23 -15.54
N ASN A 632 -8.10 3.89 -14.97
CA ASN A 632 -8.01 4.15 -13.54
C ASN A 632 -8.18 5.66 -13.28
N PRO A 633 -9.31 6.09 -12.69
CA PRO A 633 -9.58 7.51 -12.48
C PRO A 633 -8.57 8.15 -11.51
N GLY A 634 -7.98 9.27 -11.91
CA GLY A 634 -7.07 10.03 -11.06
C GLY A 634 -5.79 10.41 -11.81
N ASN A 635 -4.97 11.26 -11.21
CA ASN A 635 -3.73 11.68 -11.85
C ASN A 635 -2.60 10.64 -11.68
N ASP A 636 -2.71 9.53 -12.43
CA ASP A 636 -1.76 8.42 -12.43
C ASP A 636 -0.39 8.78 -12.98
N GLU A 637 0.59 7.90 -12.76
CA GLU A 637 1.96 8.10 -13.24
C GLU A 637 2.44 6.94 -14.12
N ILE A 638 3.02 7.28 -15.26
CA ILE A 638 3.73 6.37 -16.16
C ILE A 638 5.22 6.67 -16.06
N VAL A 639 5.97 5.68 -15.58
CA VAL A 639 7.43 5.74 -15.37
C VAL A 639 8.15 4.72 -16.25
N PHE A 640 9.44 4.91 -16.47
CA PHE A 640 10.27 4.09 -17.34
C PHE A 640 11.42 3.45 -16.55
N ASP A 641 11.54 2.12 -16.64
CA ASP A 641 12.63 1.32 -16.08
C ASP A 641 13.00 0.21 -17.06
N ILE A 642 13.47 0.60 -18.24
CA ILE A 642 13.92 -0.31 -19.30
C ILE A 642 15.36 -0.71 -18.99
N SER A 643 15.57 -1.99 -18.66
CA SER A 643 16.80 -2.47 -18.02
C SER A 643 17.95 -2.83 -18.98
N THR A 644 17.67 -3.12 -20.27
CA THR A 644 18.69 -3.43 -21.29
C THR A 644 18.18 -3.10 -22.70
N GLY A 645 19.09 -2.82 -23.64
CA GLY A 645 18.77 -2.64 -25.06
C GLY A 645 18.71 -1.18 -25.53
N THR A 646 18.03 -0.95 -26.65
CA THR A 646 17.72 0.41 -27.16
C THR A 646 16.53 0.97 -26.41
N PHE A 647 16.56 2.26 -26.06
CA PHE A 647 15.46 2.96 -25.38
C PHE A 647 14.45 3.60 -26.36
N THR A 648 14.48 3.15 -27.62
CA THR A 648 13.57 3.57 -28.69
C THR A 648 12.35 2.65 -28.69
N ILE A 649 11.18 3.23 -28.42
CA ILE A 649 9.86 2.62 -28.57
C ILE A 649 9.36 3.00 -29.96
N GLN A 650 9.05 2.01 -30.78
CA GLN A 650 8.57 2.23 -32.15
C GLN A 650 7.13 1.73 -32.29
N PRO A 651 6.12 2.60 -32.09
CA PRO A 651 4.73 2.18 -32.22
C PRO A 651 4.42 1.69 -33.64
N LEU A 652 3.64 0.62 -33.75
CA LEU A 652 3.20 0.03 -35.03
C LEU A 652 1.83 0.57 -35.48
N SER A 653 1.21 1.40 -34.64
CA SER A 653 -0.04 2.11 -34.88
C SER A 653 -0.11 3.31 -33.93
N PRO A 654 -1.08 4.23 -34.10
CA PRO A 654 -1.21 5.38 -33.20
C PRO A 654 -1.27 4.93 -31.74
N LEU A 655 -0.59 5.64 -30.84
CA LEU A 655 -0.71 5.40 -29.41
C LEU A 655 -2.15 5.68 -28.94
N PRO A 656 -2.62 5.03 -27.86
CA PRO A 656 -3.93 5.32 -27.30
C PRO A 656 -4.03 6.79 -26.91
N GLU A 657 -5.20 7.38 -27.12
CA GLU A 657 -5.50 8.74 -26.69
C GLU A 657 -5.53 8.82 -25.16
N ILE A 658 -4.96 9.88 -24.59
CA ILE A 658 -4.99 10.14 -23.14
C ILE A 658 -6.31 10.84 -22.80
N THR A 659 -7.19 10.13 -22.10
CA THR A 659 -8.55 10.55 -21.74
C THR A 659 -8.73 10.83 -20.25
N ASP A 660 -7.81 10.34 -19.40
CA ASP A 660 -7.72 10.66 -17.98
C ASP A 660 -6.40 11.38 -17.64
N PRO A 661 -6.34 12.25 -16.61
CA PRO A 661 -5.12 12.93 -16.22
C PRO A 661 -3.97 11.96 -15.94
N VAL A 662 -2.79 12.22 -16.49
CA VAL A 662 -1.62 11.36 -16.27
C VAL A 662 -0.32 12.14 -16.32
N ILE A 663 0.64 11.72 -15.51
CA ILE A 663 2.04 12.14 -15.57
C ILE A 663 2.81 11.07 -16.34
N ILE A 664 3.42 11.42 -17.46
CA ILE A 664 4.34 10.57 -18.21
C ILE A 664 5.75 11.14 -18.07
N ASP A 665 6.59 10.43 -17.31
CA ASP A 665 7.89 10.93 -16.88
C ASP A 665 9.06 10.10 -17.42
N GLY A 666 9.62 10.52 -18.55
CA GLY A 666 10.83 9.93 -19.13
C GLY A 666 12.11 10.16 -18.31
N TYR A 667 12.11 11.06 -17.33
CA TYR A 667 13.26 11.27 -16.45
C TYR A 667 13.43 10.17 -15.39
N THR A 668 12.42 9.32 -15.20
CA THR A 668 12.50 8.15 -14.32
C THR A 668 13.44 7.06 -14.86
N GLN A 669 13.68 7.03 -16.17
CA GLN A 669 14.66 6.12 -16.77
C GLN A 669 16.06 6.45 -16.24
N ALA A 670 16.73 5.45 -15.65
CA ALA A 670 18.07 5.61 -15.12
C ALA A 670 19.05 6.16 -16.18
N GLY A 671 19.71 7.27 -15.85
CA GLY A 671 20.64 7.98 -16.74
C GLY A 671 20.05 9.20 -17.46
N SER A 672 18.72 9.37 -17.42
CA SER A 672 18.07 10.61 -17.86
C SER A 672 18.34 11.76 -16.88
N GLN A 673 18.29 13.01 -17.37
CA GLN A 673 18.52 14.20 -16.56
C GLN A 673 17.69 15.39 -17.09
N ALA A 674 16.96 16.06 -16.21
CA ALA A 674 16.26 17.31 -16.54
C ALA A 674 17.24 18.48 -16.73
N ASN A 675 16.87 19.43 -17.59
CA ASN A 675 17.69 20.62 -17.82
C ASN A 675 17.80 21.47 -16.53
N THR A 676 19.04 21.76 -16.13
CA THR A 676 19.37 22.65 -15.01
C THR A 676 19.94 24.00 -15.47
N ASN A 677 20.30 24.11 -16.75
CA ASN A 677 20.86 25.34 -17.29
C ASN A 677 19.78 26.43 -17.44
N PRO A 678 20.08 27.71 -17.12
CA PRO A 678 19.19 28.81 -17.46
C PRO A 678 19.11 29.00 -18.98
N PRO A 679 18.04 29.63 -19.52
CA PRO A 679 17.83 29.77 -20.96
C PRO A 679 18.99 30.43 -21.73
N THR A 680 19.76 31.31 -21.06
CA THR A 680 20.88 32.07 -21.61
C THR A 680 22.25 31.41 -21.37
N HIS A 681 22.30 30.16 -20.92
CA HIS A 681 23.55 29.46 -20.71
C HIS A 681 24.30 29.25 -22.04
N PRO A 682 25.63 29.47 -22.11
CA PRO A 682 26.39 29.35 -23.36
C PRO A 682 26.36 27.95 -23.98
N ASP A 683 26.18 26.91 -23.17
CA ASP A 683 26.08 25.52 -23.62
C ASP A 683 24.64 25.08 -23.95
N GLY A 684 23.66 25.98 -23.88
CA GLY A 684 22.25 25.68 -24.11
C GLY A 684 21.64 24.74 -23.06
N MET A 685 20.72 23.88 -23.48
CA MET A 685 20.07 22.91 -22.61
C MET A 685 21.00 21.72 -22.32
N ASN A 686 21.12 21.33 -21.05
CA ASN A 686 21.93 20.19 -20.60
C ASN A 686 21.11 18.95 -20.21
N SER A 687 19.85 18.88 -20.66
CA SER A 687 19.02 17.71 -20.42
C SER A 687 19.56 16.47 -21.14
N VAL A 688 19.43 15.30 -20.52
CA VAL A 688 19.73 14.00 -21.12
C VAL A 688 18.41 13.23 -21.19
N LEU A 689 17.94 12.97 -22.42
CA LEU A 689 16.71 12.21 -22.67
C LEU A 689 17.08 10.87 -23.29
N LEU A 690 16.67 9.79 -22.63
CA LEU A 690 16.98 8.44 -23.08
C LEU A 690 15.83 7.78 -23.83
N ILE A 691 14.59 8.05 -23.41
CA ILE A 691 13.40 7.42 -24.00
C ILE A 691 13.01 8.14 -25.29
N GLU A 692 13.09 7.42 -26.40
CA GLU A 692 12.67 7.88 -27.71
C GLU A 692 11.39 7.16 -28.15
N ILE A 693 10.43 7.93 -28.65
CA ILE A 693 9.21 7.43 -29.26
C ILE A 693 9.30 7.77 -30.76
N ASP A 694 9.67 6.75 -31.55
CA ASP A 694 9.86 6.82 -32.99
C ASP A 694 8.57 6.39 -33.71
N GLY A 695 7.90 7.37 -34.29
CA GLY A 695 6.63 7.24 -34.99
C GLY A 695 6.69 6.74 -36.43
N SER A 696 7.87 6.34 -36.94
CA SER A 696 8.06 5.98 -38.35
C SER A 696 7.17 4.83 -38.86
N ASN A 697 6.56 4.05 -37.96
CA ASN A 697 5.59 3.00 -38.28
C ASN A 697 4.19 3.24 -37.69
N ALA A 698 3.94 4.41 -37.09
CA ALA A 698 2.70 4.69 -36.35
C ALA A 698 1.55 5.20 -37.23
N GLY A 699 1.84 5.66 -38.45
CA GLY A 699 0.88 6.28 -39.37
C GLY A 699 0.71 7.79 -39.17
N VAL A 700 -0.41 8.34 -39.67
CA VAL A 700 -0.67 9.80 -39.79
C VAL A 700 -1.26 10.49 -38.55
N GLU A 701 -1.66 9.72 -37.54
CA GLU A 701 -2.23 10.32 -36.32
C GLU A 701 -1.15 10.96 -35.44
N PRO A 702 -1.52 11.87 -34.52
CA PRO A 702 -0.55 12.44 -33.58
C PRO A 702 0.18 11.37 -32.79
N GLY A 703 1.48 11.56 -32.57
CA GLY A 703 2.28 10.63 -31.79
C GLY A 703 1.78 10.48 -30.36
N LEU A 704 1.35 11.58 -29.75
CA LEU A 704 0.57 11.57 -28.51
C LEU A 704 -0.61 12.53 -28.60
N ARG A 705 -1.84 12.03 -28.42
CA ARG A 705 -3.06 12.84 -28.38
C ARG A 705 -3.60 12.90 -26.95
N ILE A 706 -3.75 14.11 -26.43
CA ILE A 706 -4.23 14.38 -25.08
C ILE A 706 -5.56 15.14 -25.16
N THR A 707 -6.64 14.53 -24.70
CA THR A 707 -7.96 15.16 -24.55
C THR A 707 -8.38 15.30 -23.09
N ALA A 708 -7.68 14.63 -22.18
CA ALA A 708 -7.66 14.91 -20.76
C ALA A 708 -7.12 16.32 -20.45
N GLY A 709 -7.42 16.81 -19.24
CA GLY A 709 -6.79 18.02 -18.70
C GLY A 709 -5.76 17.65 -17.64
N ASN A 710 -4.93 18.61 -17.23
CA ASN A 710 -3.95 18.44 -16.15
C ASN A 710 -2.90 17.32 -16.35
N CYS A 711 -2.67 16.87 -17.58
CA CYS A 711 -1.61 15.89 -17.85
C CYS A 711 -0.23 16.54 -17.81
N THR A 712 0.79 15.79 -17.42
CA THR A 712 2.19 16.20 -17.56
C THR A 712 2.93 15.22 -18.46
N VAL A 713 3.64 15.71 -19.47
CA VAL A 713 4.56 14.89 -20.29
C VAL A 713 5.93 15.53 -20.23
N ARG A 714 6.94 14.77 -19.79
CA ARG A 714 8.30 15.28 -19.62
C ARG A 714 9.39 14.27 -19.92
N GLY A 715 10.54 14.74 -20.40
CA GLY A 715 11.75 13.93 -20.57
C GLY A 715 11.68 12.89 -21.68
N LEU A 716 10.82 13.09 -22.68
CA LEU A 716 10.63 12.17 -23.81
C LEU A 716 11.04 12.81 -25.13
N VAL A 717 11.45 11.97 -26.08
CA VAL A 717 11.69 12.37 -27.47
C VAL A 717 10.55 11.85 -28.36
N PHE A 718 9.95 12.71 -29.18
CA PHE A 718 8.92 12.36 -30.16
C PHE A 718 9.39 12.75 -31.56
N ASN A 719 9.64 11.77 -32.42
CA ASN A 719 10.07 12.00 -33.80
C ASN A 719 9.54 10.91 -34.74
N GLY A 720 9.71 11.09 -36.05
CA GLY A 720 9.37 10.08 -37.05
C GLY A 720 7.89 9.94 -37.39
N PHE A 721 6.98 10.65 -36.70
CA PHE A 721 5.54 10.56 -36.98
C PHE A 721 5.20 11.22 -38.33
N GLU A 722 4.34 10.61 -39.15
CA GLU A 722 3.86 11.23 -40.40
C GLU A 722 2.95 12.45 -40.12
N GLY A 723 2.30 12.47 -38.95
CA GLY A 723 1.44 13.55 -38.48
C GLY A 723 2.11 14.51 -37.50
N ILE A 724 1.34 14.89 -36.47
CA ILE A 724 1.76 15.79 -35.38
C ILE A 724 2.61 15.01 -34.36
N GLY A 725 3.62 15.66 -33.77
CA GLY A 725 4.35 15.07 -32.63
C GLY A 725 3.47 14.88 -31.40
N ILE A 726 2.96 15.99 -30.83
CA ILE A 726 2.08 16.00 -29.67
C ILE A 726 0.87 16.92 -29.91
N ALA A 727 -0.35 16.45 -29.66
CA ALA A 727 -1.58 17.22 -29.81
C ALA A 727 -2.35 17.37 -28.49
N LEU A 728 -2.57 18.61 -28.05
CA LEU A 728 -3.40 18.98 -26.90
C LEU A 728 -4.77 19.47 -27.39
N ARG A 729 -5.84 18.78 -26.99
CA ARG A 729 -7.19 19.05 -27.48
C ARG A 729 -8.19 19.10 -26.32
N THR A 730 -9.28 19.85 -26.52
CA THR A 730 -10.47 19.93 -25.63
C THR A 730 -10.25 20.43 -24.21
N LYS A 731 -9.57 19.67 -23.33
CA LYS A 731 -9.36 20.04 -21.92
C LYS A 731 -7.98 20.66 -21.74
N GLY A 732 -7.90 21.61 -20.83
CA GLY A 732 -6.73 22.45 -20.60
C GLY A 732 -5.88 22.05 -19.39
N GLY A 733 -4.91 22.90 -19.05
CA GLY A 733 -4.07 22.72 -17.84
C GLY A 733 -2.94 21.72 -18.01
N ASN A 734 -2.63 21.27 -19.23
CA ASN A 734 -1.58 20.29 -19.47
C ASN A 734 -0.19 20.93 -19.46
N MET A 735 0.83 20.16 -19.09
CA MET A 735 2.22 20.58 -19.06
C MET A 735 3.10 19.70 -19.96
N LEU A 736 3.68 20.31 -21.00
CA LEU A 736 4.76 19.69 -21.79
C LEU A 736 6.08 20.33 -21.36
N LYS A 737 6.93 19.56 -20.68
CA LYS A 737 8.16 20.07 -20.08
C LYS A 737 9.40 19.26 -20.45
N GLY A 738 10.41 19.90 -21.03
CA GLY A 738 11.69 19.23 -21.20
C GLY A 738 11.65 18.05 -22.17
N ASN A 739 10.78 18.10 -23.19
CA ASN A 739 10.69 17.09 -24.25
C ASN A 739 11.40 17.56 -25.52
N TYR A 740 11.83 16.60 -26.34
CA TYR A 740 12.39 16.88 -27.67
C TYR A 740 11.40 16.43 -28.74
N VAL A 741 11.00 17.33 -29.63
CA VAL A 741 9.94 17.09 -30.62
C VAL A 741 10.48 17.40 -32.02
N GLY A 742 10.67 16.34 -32.80
CA GLY A 742 11.20 16.36 -34.17
C GLY A 742 12.70 16.08 -34.28
N THR A 743 13.43 15.99 -33.17
CA THR A 743 14.89 15.76 -33.14
C THR A 743 15.24 14.37 -32.64
N ASN A 744 16.53 14.01 -32.77
CA ASN A 744 17.10 12.86 -32.08
C ASN A 744 17.21 13.11 -30.56
N THR A 745 17.59 12.07 -29.81
CA THR A 745 17.75 12.11 -28.33
C THR A 745 18.79 13.11 -27.82
N SER A 746 19.75 13.53 -28.65
CA SER A 746 20.72 14.58 -28.30
C SER A 746 20.27 15.99 -28.67
N GLY A 747 19.13 16.14 -29.36
CA GLY A 747 18.67 17.43 -29.86
C GLY A 747 19.61 18.09 -30.89
N THR A 748 20.47 17.32 -31.56
CA THR A 748 21.50 17.86 -32.47
C THR A 748 21.15 17.72 -33.95
N ALA A 749 20.20 16.85 -34.29
CA ALA A 749 19.78 16.59 -35.66
C ALA A 749 18.30 16.19 -35.71
N SER A 750 17.64 16.44 -36.84
CA SER A 750 16.31 15.92 -37.14
C SER A 750 16.43 14.44 -37.49
N VAL A 751 15.44 13.63 -37.11
CA VAL A 751 15.36 12.22 -37.51
C VAL A 751 14.41 12.14 -38.70
N GLY A 752 14.93 11.77 -39.87
CA GLY A 752 14.17 11.85 -41.12
C GLY A 752 13.64 13.27 -41.36
N PHE A 753 12.32 13.41 -41.37
CA PHE A 753 11.60 14.68 -41.55
C PHE A 753 11.09 15.31 -40.24
N GLY A 754 11.62 14.85 -39.10
CA GLY A 754 11.08 15.16 -37.78
C GLY A 754 9.72 14.52 -37.62
N ASN A 755 8.69 15.33 -37.36
CA ASN A 755 7.29 14.94 -37.51
C ASN A 755 6.72 15.59 -38.77
N GLY A 756 5.86 14.91 -39.53
CA GLY A 756 5.42 15.35 -40.87
C GLY A 756 4.51 16.57 -40.89
N GLU A 757 3.85 16.89 -39.76
CA GLU A 757 3.05 18.11 -39.56
C GLU A 757 3.63 19.01 -38.45
N TYR A 758 2.80 19.48 -37.52
CA TYR A 758 3.23 20.32 -36.41
C TYR A 758 4.07 19.52 -35.41
N GLY A 759 5.05 20.16 -34.78
CA GLY A 759 5.71 19.57 -33.62
C GLY A 759 4.70 19.43 -32.47
N ILE A 760 4.11 20.55 -32.05
CA ILE A 760 3.11 20.61 -30.99
C ILE A 760 1.87 21.37 -31.47
N GLU A 761 0.69 20.75 -31.37
CA GLU A 761 -0.61 21.38 -31.60
C GLU A 761 -1.34 21.66 -30.28
N ILE A 762 -1.86 22.88 -30.12
CA ILE A 762 -2.78 23.27 -29.05
C ILE A 762 -4.08 23.74 -29.71
N SER A 763 -5.11 22.88 -29.68
CA SER A 763 -6.36 23.10 -30.42
C SER A 763 -7.56 23.11 -29.48
N GLY A 764 -8.12 24.29 -29.22
CA GLY A 764 -9.25 24.45 -28.31
C GLY A 764 -8.97 23.99 -26.87
N SER A 765 -7.69 23.85 -26.52
CA SER A 765 -7.21 23.47 -25.20
C SER A 765 -6.61 24.71 -24.53
N ASN A 766 -7.04 25.01 -23.31
CA ASN A 766 -6.72 26.25 -22.62
C ASN A 766 -5.67 26.05 -21.52
N ASP A 767 -5.06 27.13 -21.06
CA ASP A 767 -4.24 27.13 -19.84
C ASP A 767 -3.10 26.09 -19.82
N ASN A 768 -2.59 25.70 -20.99
CA ASN A 768 -1.49 24.74 -21.09
C ASN A 768 -0.13 25.42 -20.92
N ARG A 769 0.85 24.64 -20.47
CA ARG A 769 2.22 25.09 -20.21
C ARG A 769 3.23 24.33 -21.04
N ILE A 770 3.89 25.03 -21.95
CA ILE A 770 4.94 24.47 -22.80
C ILE A 770 6.27 25.11 -22.40
N SER A 771 7.18 24.34 -21.79
CA SER A 771 8.44 24.90 -21.32
C SER A 771 9.64 23.96 -21.40
N GLN A 772 10.84 24.50 -21.58
CA GLN A 772 12.09 23.72 -21.65
C GLN A 772 12.13 22.67 -22.76
N ASN A 773 11.23 22.72 -23.75
CA ASN A 773 11.22 21.77 -24.85
C ASN A 773 12.17 22.21 -25.96
N ILE A 774 12.64 21.24 -26.74
CA ILE A 774 13.20 21.48 -28.08
C ILE A 774 12.11 21.10 -29.09
N VAL A 775 11.70 22.05 -29.94
CA VAL A 775 10.71 21.83 -31.00
C VAL A 775 11.31 22.25 -32.33
N SER A 776 11.92 21.29 -33.01
CA SER A 776 12.84 21.54 -34.12
C SER A 776 12.78 20.44 -35.17
N GLY A 777 13.02 20.78 -36.42
CA GLY A 777 13.07 19.83 -37.54
C GLY A 777 11.72 19.26 -38.01
N ASN A 778 10.59 19.81 -37.57
CA ASN A 778 9.25 19.33 -37.94
C ASN A 778 8.77 19.90 -39.29
N GLY A 779 7.88 19.18 -39.97
CA GLY A 779 7.10 19.60 -41.14
C GLY A 779 7.72 19.31 -42.51
N ALA A 780 8.77 18.50 -42.61
CA ALA A 780 9.63 18.47 -43.81
C ALA A 780 9.17 17.56 -44.99
N ASP A 781 8.13 16.72 -44.87
CA ASP A 781 7.76 15.73 -45.92
C ASP A 781 6.32 15.78 -46.45
N SER A 782 5.44 16.67 -45.97
CA SER A 782 4.00 16.57 -46.25
C SER A 782 3.57 17.04 -47.65
N GLY A 783 4.48 17.17 -48.61
CA GLY A 783 4.18 17.41 -50.03
C GLY A 783 3.48 18.73 -50.39
N SER A 784 3.06 19.56 -49.42
CA SER A 784 2.52 20.92 -49.62
C SER A 784 2.22 21.70 -48.32
N GLY A 785 2.42 21.11 -47.14
CA GLY A 785 1.96 21.70 -45.89
C GLY A 785 2.89 22.76 -45.29
N LEU A 786 2.31 23.88 -44.88
CA LEU A 786 2.97 24.97 -44.16
C LEU A 786 2.85 24.73 -42.65
N TYR A 787 3.57 23.73 -42.15
CA TYR A 787 3.45 23.28 -40.76
C TYR A 787 4.48 23.93 -39.84
N SER A 788 3.97 24.53 -38.76
CA SER A 788 4.73 25.27 -37.76
C SER A 788 5.32 24.36 -36.67
N GLY A 789 6.34 24.81 -35.96
CA GLY A 789 6.88 24.08 -34.81
C GLY A 789 5.83 23.90 -33.71
N ILE A 790 5.24 25.01 -33.27
CA ILE A 790 4.12 25.02 -32.32
C ILE A 790 2.96 25.82 -32.92
N ILE A 791 1.73 25.32 -32.81
CA ILE A 791 0.52 26.05 -33.22
C ILE A 791 -0.51 26.14 -32.07
N MET A 792 -1.12 27.32 -31.91
CA MET A 792 -2.27 27.58 -31.05
C MET A 792 -3.48 27.99 -31.91
N ASN A 793 -4.55 27.20 -31.90
CA ASN A 793 -5.71 27.41 -32.78
C ASN A 793 -7.05 27.04 -32.11
N ASN A 794 -8.14 27.15 -32.88
CA ASN A 794 -9.49 26.78 -32.46
C ASN A 794 -9.94 27.44 -31.14
N GLY A 795 -9.65 28.74 -31.00
CA GLY A 795 -10.06 29.51 -29.82
C GLY A 795 -9.30 29.20 -28.53
N SER A 796 -8.17 28.50 -28.58
CA SER A 796 -7.34 28.22 -27.40
C SER A 796 -6.91 29.51 -26.69
N THR A 797 -7.02 29.55 -25.36
CA THR A 797 -6.72 30.74 -24.53
C THR A 797 -5.91 30.42 -23.28
N GLY A 798 -5.19 31.41 -22.74
CA GLY A 798 -4.44 31.28 -21.48
C GLY A 798 -3.17 30.41 -21.57
N ASN A 799 -2.78 29.96 -22.76
CA ASN A 799 -1.62 29.09 -22.92
C ASN A 799 -0.30 29.86 -22.76
N GLN A 800 0.70 29.21 -22.17
CA GLN A 800 2.00 29.81 -21.83
C GLN A 800 3.17 29.02 -22.42
N ILE A 801 3.87 29.62 -23.38
CA ILE A 801 5.06 29.07 -24.04
C ILE A 801 6.29 29.83 -23.54
N SER A 802 7.23 29.19 -22.84
CA SER A 802 8.45 29.88 -22.35
C SER A 802 9.65 28.95 -22.26
N VAL A 803 10.87 29.48 -22.38
CA VAL A 803 12.10 28.70 -22.17
C VAL A 803 12.24 27.52 -23.14
N ASN A 804 11.58 27.56 -24.30
CA ASN A 804 11.71 26.52 -25.34
C ASN A 804 12.75 26.92 -26.37
N TYR A 805 13.42 25.94 -26.97
CA TYR A 805 14.28 26.13 -28.15
C TYR A 805 13.49 25.64 -29.37
N ILE A 806 13.21 26.54 -30.29
CA ILE A 806 12.28 26.31 -31.41
C ILE A 806 13.00 26.62 -32.72
N GLY A 807 13.30 25.56 -33.48
CA GLY A 807 14.04 25.64 -34.75
C GLY A 807 15.56 25.62 -34.62
N THR A 808 16.11 25.32 -33.44
CA THR A 808 17.55 25.21 -33.18
C THR A 808 17.93 23.88 -32.55
N ASN A 809 19.23 23.57 -32.54
CA ASN A 809 19.77 22.43 -31.79
C ASN A 809 19.78 22.69 -30.27
N ALA A 810 20.03 21.65 -29.46
CA ALA A 810 20.04 21.75 -27.99
C ALA A 810 21.02 22.78 -27.41
N ALA A 811 22.14 23.01 -28.10
CA ALA A 811 23.11 24.05 -27.72
C ALA A 811 22.62 25.48 -28.06
N GLY A 812 21.56 25.63 -28.86
CA GLY A 812 21.07 26.90 -29.34
C GLY A 812 22.07 27.65 -30.24
N THR A 813 23.00 26.93 -30.86
CA THR A 813 24.10 27.49 -31.67
C THR A 813 23.96 27.24 -33.17
N GLY A 814 23.08 26.30 -33.57
CA GLY A 814 22.86 25.94 -34.96
C GLY A 814 21.37 25.82 -35.30
N ALA A 815 21.03 26.14 -36.55
CA ALA A 815 19.68 25.97 -37.08
C ALA A 815 19.32 24.49 -37.21
N LEU A 816 18.13 24.15 -36.75
CA LEU A 816 17.44 22.88 -36.96
C LEU A 816 15.95 23.19 -37.19
N GLY A 817 15.69 24.03 -38.18
CA GLY A 817 14.42 24.71 -38.38
C GLY A 817 13.23 23.78 -38.53
N ASN A 818 12.08 24.22 -38.01
CA ASN A 818 10.80 23.72 -38.50
C ASN A 818 10.57 24.24 -39.92
N HIS A 819 9.78 23.53 -40.73
CA HIS A 819 9.60 23.83 -42.15
C HIS A 819 8.91 25.18 -42.42
N TRP A 820 8.03 25.61 -41.51
CA TRP A 820 7.33 26.90 -41.61
C TRP A 820 7.65 27.82 -40.43
N THR A 821 6.64 28.31 -39.71
CA THR A 821 6.79 29.24 -38.57
C THR A 821 7.33 28.52 -37.34
N GLY A 822 8.12 29.20 -36.50
CA GLY A 822 8.48 28.66 -35.19
C GLY A 822 7.26 28.48 -34.27
N VAL A 823 6.54 29.57 -34.00
CA VAL A 823 5.28 29.57 -33.22
C VAL A 823 4.17 30.31 -33.97
N GLU A 824 3.03 29.66 -34.17
CA GLU A 824 1.87 30.23 -34.84
C GLU A 824 0.66 30.35 -33.90
N ILE A 825 -0.04 31.49 -33.96
CA ILE A 825 -1.33 31.74 -33.31
C ILE A 825 -2.36 32.05 -34.39
N SER A 826 -3.38 31.23 -34.50
CA SER A 826 -4.42 31.38 -35.52
C SER A 826 -5.78 30.87 -35.02
N GLY A 827 -6.78 30.81 -35.91
CA GLY A 827 -8.08 30.19 -35.59
C GLY A 827 -8.83 30.81 -34.39
N GLY A 828 -8.63 32.10 -34.12
CA GLY A 828 -9.26 32.81 -33.01
C GLY A 828 -8.64 32.55 -31.63
N ALA A 829 -7.45 31.97 -31.57
CA ALA A 829 -6.71 31.82 -30.32
C ALA A 829 -6.37 33.20 -29.73
N SER A 830 -6.70 33.41 -28.45
CA SER A 830 -6.64 34.73 -27.81
C SER A 830 -6.07 34.65 -26.39
N ARG A 831 -5.47 35.73 -25.90
CA ARG A 831 -4.87 35.80 -24.55
C ARG A 831 -3.85 34.69 -24.26
N ASN A 832 -3.09 34.29 -25.27
CA ASN A 832 -1.96 33.38 -25.09
C ASN A 832 -0.67 34.17 -24.93
N THR A 833 0.29 33.60 -24.21
CA THR A 833 1.58 34.24 -23.91
C THR A 833 2.74 33.40 -24.43
N ILE A 834 3.47 33.94 -25.41
CA ILE A 834 4.81 33.49 -25.79
C ILE A 834 5.78 34.26 -24.87
N GLY A 835 5.94 33.73 -23.66
CA GLY A 835 6.63 34.37 -22.54
C GLY A 835 8.15 34.26 -22.61
N SER A 836 8.81 34.66 -21.52
CA SER A 836 10.25 34.90 -21.52
C SER A 836 11.12 33.66 -21.79
N GLY A 837 12.27 33.91 -22.42
CA GLY A 837 13.35 32.94 -22.53
C GLY A 837 13.19 31.89 -23.64
N ASN A 838 12.19 32.00 -24.52
CA ASN A 838 12.21 31.16 -25.73
C ASN A 838 13.32 31.65 -26.69
N LEU A 839 13.94 30.68 -27.36
CA LEU A 839 14.84 30.87 -28.49
C LEU A 839 14.11 30.41 -29.76
N ILE A 840 13.69 31.34 -30.61
CA ILE A 840 12.83 31.07 -31.79
C ILE A 840 13.59 31.47 -33.05
N SER A 841 14.33 30.52 -33.62
CA SER A 841 15.41 30.83 -34.57
C SER A 841 15.56 29.70 -35.59
N GLY A 842 16.11 29.99 -36.77
CA GLY A 842 16.41 28.98 -37.79
C GLY A 842 15.21 28.34 -38.50
N ASN A 843 13.99 28.82 -38.30
CA ASN A 843 12.77 28.26 -38.90
C ASN A 843 12.62 28.66 -40.39
N GLY A 844 11.89 27.85 -41.15
CA GLY A 844 11.74 27.97 -42.61
C GLY A 844 10.84 29.09 -43.11
N PHE A 845 10.15 29.80 -42.22
CA PHE A 845 9.39 31.03 -42.51
C PHE A 845 9.60 32.08 -41.42
N THR A 846 8.55 32.52 -40.72
CA THR A 846 8.65 33.52 -39.65
C THR A 846 9.06 32.90 -38.31
N GLY A 847 9.58 33.71 -37.39
CA GLY A 847 9.80 33.26 -36.01
C GLY A 847 8.47 33.02 -35.30
N VAL A 848 7.66 34.07 -35.21
CA VAL A 848 6.32 34.07 -34.60
C VAL A 848 5.31 34.67 -35.58
N SER A 849 4.15 34.04 -35.74
CA SER A 849 3.05 34.59 -36.54
C SER A 849 1.73 34.61 -35.76
N ILE A 850 0.99 35.72 -35.82
CA ILE A 850 -0.33 35.89 -35.21
C ILE A 850 -1.30 36.28 -36.34
N ILE A 851 -2.29 35.42 -36.63
CA ILE A 851 -3.11 35.52 -37.82
C ILE A 851 -4.61 35.48 -37.51
N GLY A 852 -5.36 36.41 -38.09
CA GLY A 852 -6.82 36.39 -38.20
C GLY A 852 -7.55 37.29 -37.20
N ALA A 853 -8.71 37.81 -37.63
CA ALA A 853 -9.45 38.90 -36.97
C ALA A 853 -9.96 38.58 -35.56
N SER A 854 -9.97 37.30 -35.17
CA SER A 854 -10.36 36.85 -33.83
C SER A 854 -9.17 36.50 -32.94
N SER A 855 -7.94 36.57 -33.45
CA SER A 855 -6.73 36.20 -32.72
C SER A 855 -6.17 37.42 -31.99
N SER A 856 -6.74 37.74 -30.82
CA SER A 856 -6.50 38.99 -30.10
C SER A 856 -5.97 38.85 -28.67
N GLY A 857 -5.37 39.91 -28.15
CA GLY A 857 -4.88 39.94 -26.77
C GLY A 857 -3.70 38.99 -26.52
N ASN A 858 -3.03 38.49 -27.56
CA ASN A 858 -1.88 37.62 -27.41
C ASN A 858 -0.62 38.44 -27.14
N GLN A 859 0.32 37.86 -26.40
CA GLN A 859 1.54 38.53 -25.95
C GLN A 859 2.79 37.76 -26.37
N VAL A 860 3.77 38.47 -26.94
CA VAL A 860 5.11 37.95 -27.26
C VAL A 860 6.11 38.75 -26.43
N LEU A 861 6.63 38.13 -25.37
CA LEU A 861 7.35 38.82 -24.30
C LEU A 861 8.75 38.25 -24.05
N ASN A 862 9.78 39.09 -24.15
CA ASN A 862 11.15 38.77 -23.74
C ASN A 862 11.75 37.49 -24.38
N ASN A 863 11.57 37.33 -25.68
CA ASN A 863 12.10 36.22 -26.48
C ASN A 863 13.37 36.63 -27.24
N LEU A 864 14.20 35.63 -27.58
CA LEU A 864 15.28 35.76 -28.55
C LEU A 864 14.80 35.17 -29.89
N ILE A 865 14.67 35.99 -30.92
CA ILE A 865 14.14 35.58 -32.22
C ILE A 865 15.16 35.84 -33.32
N GLY A 866 15.55 34.77 -34.02
CA GLY A 866 16.51 34.79 -35.13
C GLY A 866 18.00 34.91 -34.73
N SER A 867 18.31 34.67 -33.46
CA SER A 867 19.67 34.63 -32.90
C SER A 867 19.99 33.30 -32.20
N ASN A 868 21.21 33.14 -31.68
CA ASN A 868 21.62 32.05 -30.80
C ASN A 868 21.16 32.26 -29.35
N ALA A 869 21.38 31.27 -28.47
CA ALA A 869 21.00 31.33 -27.05
C ALA A 869 21.61 32.52 -26.26
N LEU A 870 22.72 33.09 -26.74
CA LEU A 870 23.37 34.28 -26.16
C LEU A 870 22.86 35.59 -26.76
N GLY A 871 22.00 35.54 -27.78
CA GLY A 871 21.46 36.69 -28.49
C GLY A 871 22.52 37.51 -29.23
N ASN A 872 23.66 36.91 -29.61
CA ASN A 872 24.83 37.61 -30.17
C ASN A 872 25.33 37.08 -31.53
N VAL A 873 24.78 35.97 -32.02
CA VAL A 873 25.05 35.41 -33.35
C VAL A 873 23.73 35.18 -34.07
N LEU A 874 23.68 35.44 -35.38
CA LEU A 874 22.50 35.23 -36.20
C LEU A 874 22.25 33.73 -36.43
N ILE A 875 21.01 33.31 -36.19
CA ILE A 875 20.44 32.02 -36.61
C ILE A 875 19.06 32.34 -37.16
N SER A 876 19.05 32.99 -38.32
CA SER A 876 17.86 33.68 -38.81
C SER A 876 16.76 32.73 -39.22
N ASN A 877 15.52 33.12 -38.94
CA ASN A 877 14.37 32.55 -39.63
C ASN A 877 14.40 33.02 -41.10
N ALA A 878 13.68 32.34 -41.99
CA ALA A 878 13.73 32.64 -43.43
C ALA A 878 12.95 33.91 -43.84
N ASP A 879 12.09 34.41 -42.96
CA ASP A 879 11.30 35.63 -43.15
C ASP A 879 11.30 36.49 -41.84
N ASP A 880 10.24 37.25 -41.58
CA ASP A 880 10.12 38.16 -40.43
C ASP A 880 10.35 37.47 -39.07
N CYS A 881 10.90 38.21 -38.10
CA CYS A 881 10.98 37.68 -36.73
C CYS A 881 9.58 37.53 -36.13
N VAL A 882 8.72 38.55 -36.29
CA VAL A 882 7.33 38.53 -35.85
C VAL A 882 6.42 39.07 -36.96
N GLN A 883 5.33 38.36 -37.25
CA GLN A 883 4.27 38.83 -38.16
C GLN A 883 2.91 38.88 -37.45
N ILE A 884 2.17 39.96 -37.65
CA ILE A 884 0.79 40.15 -37.21
C ILE A 884 -0.09 40.41 -38.44
N ALA A 885 -0.89 39.42 -38.84
CA ALA A 885 -1.71 39.48 -40.04
C ALA A 885 -3.20 39.46 -39.69
N ASP A 886 -3.91 40.55 -39.97
CA ASP A 886 -5.34 40.72 -39.66
C ASP A 886 -5.70 40.42 -38.19
N ALA A 887 -4.78 40.63 -37.24
CA ALA A 887 -4.97 40.26 -35.84
C ALA A 887 -4.90 41.49 -34.92
N PRO A 888 -5.96 41.80 -34.14
CA PRO A 888 -6.01 43.03 -33.35
C PRO A 888 -5.55 42.84 -31.90
N ASP A 889 -5.20 43.96 -31.23
CA ASP A 889 -4.96 44.06 -29.79
C ASP A 889 -3.87 43.12 -29.23
N ASN A 890 -2.83 42.82 -30.02
CA ASN A 890 -1.70 42.00 -29.56
C ASN A 890 -0.52 42.85 -29.07
N GLU A 891 0.31 42.28 -28.20
CA GLU A 891 1.45 42.95 -27.58
C GLU A 891 2.78 42.25 -27.91
N ILE A 892 3.74 42.99 -28.45
CA ILE A 892 5.12 42.54 -28.67
C ILE A 892 6.03 43.38 -27.79
N SER A 893 6.58 42.79 -26.71
CA SER A 893 7.36 43.55 -25.73
C SER A 893 8.66 42.89 -25.28
N GLY A 894 9.73 43.69 -25.17
CA GLY A 894 11.00 43.27 -24.57
C GLY A 894 11.79 42.21 -25.35
N ASN A 895 11.43 41.91 -26.60
CA ASN A 895 12.08 40.87 -27.41
C ASN A 895 13.37 41.37 -28.08
N VAL A 896 14.26 40.43 -28.41
CA VAL A 896 15.41 40.65 -29.29
C VAL A 896 15.10 40.03 -30.65
N LEU A 897 15.01 40.87 -31.68
CA LEU A 897 14.49 40.51 -33.01
C LEU A 897 15.54 40.81 -34.08
N VAL A 898 16.17 39.78 -34.63
CA VAL A 898 17.26 39.91 -35.61
C VAL A 898 17.11 38.87 -36.73
N GLY A 899 17.44 39.24 -37.97
CA GLY A 899 17.22 38.38 -39.12
C GLY A 899 18.17 38.70 -40.28
N ALA A 900 18.80 37.69 -40.87
CA ALA A 900 19.64 37.85 -42.03
C ALA A 900 18.78 37.87 -43.30
N GLY A 901 19.07 38.77 -44.23
CA GLY A 901 18.50 38.74 -45.57
C GLY A 901 19.05 37.55 -46.36
N ARG A 902 18.37 36.40 -46.32
CA ARG A 902 18.75 35.25 -47.15
C ARG A 902 17.55 34.65 -47.89
N ALA A 903 16.93 35.44 -48.77
CA ALA A 903 16.16 34.92 -49.90
C ALA A 903 16.20 35.91 -51.09
N PRO A 904 16.16 35.43 -52.34
CA PRO A 904 16.22 36.26 -53.56
C PRO A 904 14.94 37.10 -53.84
N TYR A 905 13.99 37.13 -52.90
CA TYR A 905 12.75 37.89 -53.01
C TYR A 905 12.78 39.10 -52.05
N PRO A 906 12.64 40.34 -52.56
CA PRO A 906 12.77 41.56 -51.75
C PRO A 906 11.51 41.91 -50.94
N VAL A 907 10.75 40.90 -50.50
CA VAL A 907 9.55 41.07 -49.67
C VAL A 907 9.66 40.13 -48.47
N GLY A 908 9.79 40.67 -47.26
CA GLY A 908 10.02 39.91 -46.02
C GLY A 908 11.42 40.09 -45.42
N ASN A 909 11.64 39.55 -44.20
CA ASN A 909 12.82 39.74 -43.31
C ASN A 909 12.84 41.04 -42.48
N ASN A 910 11.68 41.53 -42.08
CA ASN A 910 11.54 42.58 -41.10
C ASN A 910 11.81 42.05 -39.69
N GLY A 911 12.15 42.96 -38.76
CA GLY A 911 12.05 42.65 -37.34
C GLY A 911 10.60 42.35 -36.95
N ILE A 912 9.67 43.23 -37.34
CA ILE A 912 8.23 43.05 -37.10
C ILE A 912 7.45 43.49 -38.35
N GLU A 913 6.50 42.69 -38.79
CA GLU A 913 5.53 43.05 -39.83
C GLU A 913 4.10 43.08 -39.26
N ILE A 914 3.35 44.14 -39.56
CA ILE A 914 1.91 44.27 -39.26
C ILE A 914 1.17 44.53 -40.57
N LEU A 915 0.20 43.69 -40.90
CA LEU A 915 -0.53 43.78 -42.16
C LEU A 915 -2.01 43.41 -42.04
N GLY A 916 -2.82 44.01 -42.90
CA GLY A 916 -4.24 43.68 -43.04
C GLY A 916 -5.15 44.65 -42.27
N SER A 917 -6.36 44.82 -42.77
CA SER A 917 -7.31 45.82 -42.26
C SER A 917 -7.84 45.51 -40.87
N SER A 918 -7.69 44.27 -40.39
CA SER A 918 -8.04 43.90 -39.00
C SER A 918 -6.84 43.91 -38.04
N ALA A 919 -5.65 44.26 -38.50
CA ALA A 919 -4.47 44.36 -37.65
C ALA A 919 -4.40 45.74 -36.98
N ASN A 920 -5.28 45.95 -36.00
CA ASN A 920 -5.43 47.23 -35.28
C ASN A 920 -5.21 47.12 -33.77
N GLY A 921 -4.85 48.22 -33.10
CA GLY A 921 -4.66 48.23 -31.65
C GLY A 921 -3.43 47.47 -31.14
N ASN A 922 -2.55 46.99 -32.04
CA ASN A 922 -1.36 46.25 -31.62
C ASN A 922 -0.32 47.19 -31.02
N THR A 923 0.40 46.70 -30.00
CA THR A 923 1.39 47.49 -29.24
C THR A 923 2.76 46.85 -29.30
N ILE A 924 3.76 47.63 -29.72
CA ILE A 924 5.16 47.22 -29.85
C ILE A 924 6.01 48.04 -28.88
N THR A 925 6.53 47.48 -27.80
CA THR A 925 7.23 48.26 -26.74
C THR A 925 8.55 47.62 -26.28
N GLY A 926 9.56 48.43 -25.96
CA GLY A 926 10.76 47.92 -25.29
C GLY A 926 11.60 46.88 -26.05
N ASN A 927 11.39 46.67 -27.35
CA ASN A 927 12.09 45.64 -28.12
C ASN A 927 13.46 46.10 -28.63
N TYR A 928 14.39 45.17 -28.78
CA TYR A 928 15.69 45.33 -29.44
C TYR A 928 15.62 44.75 -30.85
N ILE A 929 15.50 45.62 -31.85
CA ILE A 929 15.21 45.26 -33.24
C ILE A 929 16.44 45.57 -34.11
N GLY A 930 17.04 44.51 -34.67
CA GLY A 930 18.24 44.56 -35.50
C GLY A 930 19.55 44.69 -34.72
N THR A 931 19.51 44.51 -33.39
CA THR A 931 20.67 44.59 -32.49
C THR A 931 20.73 43.38 -31.56
N ASN A 932 21.92 43.07 -31.03
CA ASN A 932 22.10 41.96 -30.08
C ASN A 932 21.41 42.22 -28.73
N ALA A 933 21.29 41.18 -27.90
CA ALA A 933 20.60 41.26 -26.60
C ALA A 933 21.20 42.28 -25.61
N ASN A 934 22.50 42.60 -25.76
CA ASN A 934 23.19 43.61 -24.96
C ASN A 934 23.15 45.01 -25.58
N ASN A 935 22.54 45.14 -26.75
CA ASN A 935 22.54 46.34 -27.59
C ASN A 935 23.90 47.02 -27.80
N THR A 936 24.92 46.20 -28.02
CA THR A 936 26.32 46.60 -28.25
C THR A 936 26.78 46.32 -29.67
N THR A 937 26.03 45.52 -30.45
CA THR A 937 26.41 45.12 -31.79
C THR A 937 25.17 44.99 -32.67
N GLY A 938 25.17 45.67 -33.81
CA GLY A 938 24.14 45.49 -34.84
C GLY A 938 24.28 44.12 -35.48
N LEU A 939 23.24 43.30 -35.36
CA LEU A 939 23.12 42.02 -36.09
C LEU A 939 22.29 42.19 -37.37
N GLY A 940 21.37 43.17 -37.34
CA GLY A 940 20.53 43.62 -38.44
C GLY A 940 19.32 42.74 -38.71
N ASN A 941 18.31 43.38 -39.32
CA ASN A 941 17.24 42.70 -40.05
C ASN A 941 17.50 42.83 -41.55
N GLY A 942 17.13 41.79 -42.31
CA GLY A 942 17.34 41.69 -43.75
C GLY A 942 16.60 42.75 -44.57
N PHE A 943 15.57 43.36 -43.98
CA PHE A 943 14.81 44.44 -44.58
C PHE A 943 14.55 45.57 -43.56
N ASN A 944 13.29 45.87 -43.20
CA ASN A 944 13.00 46.94 -42.25
C ASN A 944 13.13 46.48 -40.79
N GLY A 945 13.23 47.43 -39.86
CA GLY A 945 13.03 47.12 -38.45
C GLY A 945 11.57 46.76 -38.17
N ILE A 946 10.65 47.65 -38.52
CA ILE A 946 9.20 47.44 -38.41
C ILE A 946 8.53 47.88 -39.72
N GLN A 947 7.61 47.08 -40.25
CA GLN A 947 6.78 47.41 -41.40
C GLN A 947 5.28 47.34 -41.05
N ILE A 948 4.52 48.38 -41.40
CA ILE A 948 3.05 48.42 -41.32
C ILE A 948 2.50 48.63 -42.72
N LYS A 949 1.59 47.77 -43.18
CA LYS A 949 1.02 47.83 -44.54
C LYS A 949 -0.42 47.32 -44.64
N ARG A 950 -1.03 47.45 -45.82
CA ARG A 950 -2.36 46.89 -46.18
C ARG A 950 -3.47 47.29 -45.19
N ASP A 951 -3.61 48.59 -44.98
CA ASP A 951 -4.64 49.22 -44.13
C ASP A 951 -4.65 48.80 -42.64
N ALA A 952 -3.51 48.29 -42.14
CA ALA A 952 -3.28 48.18 -40.71
C ALA A 952 -3.23 49.58 -40.06
N HIS A 953 -4.04 49.80 -39.03
CA HIS A 953 -4.31 51.13 -38.45
C HIS A 953 -4.42 51.06 -36.92
N ASP A 954 -4.38 52.21 -36.25
CA ASP A 954 -4.49 52.31 -34.77
C ASP A 954 -3.44 51.48 -33.99
N ASN A 955 -2.27 51.17 -34.58
CA ASN A 955 -1.20 50.47 -33.89
C ASN A 955 -0.23 51.44 -33.20
N THR A 956 0.38 51.01 -32.09
CA THR A 956 1.35 51.82 -31.33
C THR A 956 2.74 51.19 -31.36
N ILE A 957 3.71 51.91 -31.91
CA ILE A 957 5.14 51.62 -31.84
C ILE A 957 5.77 52.50 -30.75
N GLY A 958 6.01 51.91 -29.60
CA GLY A 958 6.74 52.47 -28.46
C GLY A 958 5.88 52.67 -27.20
N PRO A 959 6.48 53.11 -26.08
CA PRO A 959 7.86 53.61 -25.99
C PRO A 959 8.94 52.52 -25.90
N ASN A 960 10.19 52.98 -25.93
CA ASN A 960 11.41 52.26 -25.57
C ASN A 960 11.88 51.16 -26.52
N ASN A 961 11.41 51.10 -27.77
CA ASN A 961 12.06 50.23 -28.75
C ASN A 961 13.42 50.81 -29.17
N VAL A 962 14.40 49.93 -29.36
CA VAL A 962 15.68 50.21 -29.99
C VAL A 962 15.66 49.57 -31.37
N ILE A 963 15.72 50.37 -32.43
CA ILE A 963 15.57 49.93 -33.81
C ILE A 963 16.80 50.35 -34.59
N SER A 964 17.74 49.42 -34.80
CA SER A 964 19.07 49.75 -35.33
C SER A 964 19.65 48.60 -36.14
N GLY A 965 20.60 48.88 -37.03
CA GLY A 965 21.29 47.85 -37.82
C GLY A 965 20.48 47.20 -38.95
N ASN A 966 19.25 47.63 -39.22
CA ASN A 966 18.41 47.11 -40.31
C ASN A 966 18.95 47.52 -41.69
N LEU A 967 18.72 46.69 -42.72
CA LEU A 967 19.23 46.94 -44.08
C LEU A 967 18.42 47.96 -44.90
N ALA A 968 17.15 48.18 -44.54
CA ALA A 968 16.26 49.17 -45.15
C ALA A 968 15.81 50.22 -44.11
N ASP A 969 14.50 50.45 -43.96
CA ASP A 969 13.98 51.46 -43.05
C ASP A 969 13.99 50.99 -41.59
N GLY A 970 14.13 51.92 -40.64
CA GLY A 970 13.90 51.60 -39.23
C GLY A 970 12.43 51.24 -39.01
N ILE A 971 11.53 52.13 -39.43
CA ILE A 971 10.08 51.92 -39.44
C ILE A 971 9.54 52.38 -40.80
N LEU A 972 8.84 51.49 -41.49
CA LEU A 972 8.10 51.78 -42.73
C LEU A 972 6.60 51.65 -42.46
N ILE A 973 5.84 52.70 -42.77
CA ILE A 973 4.37 52.67 -42.76
C ILE A 973 3.93 53.03 -44.18
N GLU A 974 3.28 52.10 -44.87
CA GLU A 974 2.94 52.25 -46.29
C GLU A 974 1.52 51.81 -46.62
N THR A 975 0.96 52.41 -47.68
CA THR A 975 -0.29 51.96 -48.29
C THR A 975 0.03 51.06 -49.47
N ASP A 976 -0.70 49.95 -49.63
CA ASP A 976 -0.46 48.99 -50.70
C ASP A 976 -1.32 49.38 -51.92
N ALA A 977 -0.74 50.15 -52.86
CA ALA A 977 -1.46 50.68 -54.02
C ALA A 977 -2.01 49.59 -54.96
N PHE A 978 -1.57 48.34 -54.81
CA PHE A 978 -1.98 47.19 -55.62
C PHE A 978 -3.32 46.57 -55.22
N THR A 979 -3.75 46.71 -53.95
CA THR A 979 -4.99 46.09 -53.43
C THR A 979 -6.18 47.05 -53.44
N GLY A 980 -5.99 48.32 -53.79
CA GLY A 980 -7.04 49.34 -53.74
C GLY A 980 -7.31 49.88 -52.33
N GLU A 981 -6.48 49.48 -51.37
CA GLU A 981 -6.46 49.90 -49.97
C GLU A 981 -5.95 51.34 -49.86
N THR A 982 -6.59 52.17 -49.03
CA THR A 982 -6.45 53.65 -49.14
C THR A 982 -5.79 54.33 -47.96
N SER A 983 -5.54 53.63 -46.83
CA SER A 983 -4.89 54.27 -45.67
C SER A 983 -4.38 53.33 -44.57
N ALA A 984 -3.11 53.46 -44.19
CA ALA A 984 -2.54 52.95 -42.92
C ALA A 984 -2.59 54.05 -41.83
N ASP A 985 -3.80 54.53 -41.53
CA ASP A 985 -4.01 55.71 -40.69
C ASP A 985 -3.87 55.43 -39.18
N ASN A 986 -3.72 56.49 -38.39
CA ASN A 986 -3.70 56.49 -36.92
C ASN A 986 -2.64 55.60 -36.24
N ASN A 987 -1.62 55.15 -36.97
CA ASN A 987 -0.48 54.47 -36.37
C ASN A 987 0.40 55.48 -35.61
N ILE A 988 0.73 55.17 -34.35
CA ILE A 988 1.47 56.05 -33.44
C ILE A 988 2.90 55.55 -33.30
N VAL A 989 3.89 56.41 -33.58
CA VAL A 989 5.31 56.15 -33.28
C VAL A 989 5.75 57.10 -32.17
N ILE A 990 6.10 56.57 -31.00
CA ILE A 990 6.41 57.39 -29.82
C ILE A 990 7.58 56.83 -29.00
N GLY A 991 8.53 57.68 -28.62
CA GLY A 991 9.55 57.33 -27.61
C GLY A 991 10.50 56.18 -27.98
N ASN A 992 10.83 56.01 -29.26
CA ASN A 992 11.77 54.97 -29.76
C ASN A 992 13.16 55.56 -30.08
N LEU A 993 14.19 54.71 -30.04
CA LEU A 993 15.53 55.00 -30.57
C LEU A 993 15.67 54.34 -31.95
N ILE A 994 15.89 55.13 -33.01
CA ILE A 994 15.94 54.64 -34.41
C ILE A 994 17.27 55.03 -35.06
N GLY A 995 17.95 54.06 -35.69
CA GLY A 995 19.20 54.27 -36.42
C GLY A 995 20.44 54.54 -35.55
N THR A 996 20.33 54.34 -34.24
CA THR A 996 21.37 54.62 -33.22
C THR A 996 21.50 53.46 -32.24
N SER A 997 22.58 53.39 -31.46
CA SER A 997 22.70 52.44 -30.34
C SER A 997 21.88 52.94 -29.12
N VAL A 998 21.78 52.19 -28.02
CA VAL A 998 21.15 52.73 -26.77
C VAL A 998 21.83 54.00 -26.27
N ASN A 999 23.08 54.25 -26.67
CA ASN A 999 23.83 55.43 -26.26
C ASN A 999 23.59 56.65 -27.17
N GLY A 1000 22.72 56.53 -28.18
CA GLY A 1000 22.70 57.40 -29.35
C GLY A 1000 23.75 56.98 -30.36
#